data_AF-A0A9D9WWV0-F1
#
_entry.id   AF-A0A9D9WWV0-F1
#
_cell.length_a   1.000
_cell.length_b   1.000
_cell.length_c   1.000
_cell.angle_alpha   90.00
_cell.angle_beta   90.00
_cell.angle_gamma   90.00
#
_symmetry.space_group_name_H-M   'P 1'
#
loop_
_entity.id
_entity.type
_entity.pdbx_description
1 polymer ?
#
loop_
_entity_poly.entity_id
_entity_poly.type
_entity_poly.pdbx_seq_one_letter_code
_entity_poly.pdbx_strand_id
1 'polypeptide(L)'
;MKGRKTAKRTTGMIKTHLRALLGFALILGVVTGSSFWHSERVAAQDKVPVRTQLRTLPTPETATPASLDDSPESTTVISGNLAPITINDNTTASLYPSVATVSGVNPSITRVRVQLNNFTHTFPDDVDVILEGPQGQKAMIMSDAGGGGDITNLQMIFDSTAALSAVLPDEATLTAGTFRAVNYGNTTSVFTDTFPAPFPAPNTLTDAPADLSVFNGTNPNGQWKLYVVDDATQDTGSISGGWTLIVTVPNIFTVNSTNDPGNGVCDGSECTLREAINAAIAAPGNSDQISFDASFNTPKTIDLLTPLPDITESMAIVGPGANLLTVRRSFNAVTDFRIFTIPIGITTGVAISGMTITGGRDTGPFGGGGIYSQSLLTLANVHVTGNHASNDGGGVLLEFADGLFTRSTFSANRAGDAGGGILTFGDAQTLRVENCTVSGNIASGGGGIENFTNRSNPSAISRLEVISSTIANNTANAGGGISTIVGTGADASATTTLRNSIVANNAPNNLAKFGSAATVTTNGFNLSDNYNGVFTPLGSDITSPTPRLGPLSLGGGTTPTHALLGSSPALNTGNASGSATDQRGVARPATLADIGAVEMQAIVVDNAGDGGPGSLRAAITTANSNGFALDDIIFDNNVFGTPQTISLATALPDIGTNLTINGPGADTLTVQRADGAPNFNVFSSVLLIGGELAISGLTVRNGRGFFGGGIFSYFALSLSNVHLTGNQSTGAGGGVALGLANGVFSNCTFSNNSAPEGGAIYYDGDQFGGKRLLVVNSTISGNTATGSGGGILARTGADAGLNPGILIVRNSTIANNAAAGGGGIASETAAGNTTLTSLRNTIVANNSPNNLTAGSGVTVTSLGFNLSNNFNGVFTPLGTDITAPPLLATLANNGGITPTHALNAGSQALDRGNSSGSIIDQRGLTRPIDLVGITNTSDGSDIGAFEAQTAPVARTLFDFDGDLKTDISVFRPNGANGAEWWWLKSSNGGNAAVQFGAATDTIAATDFTGDGKTDVAFWKPSTGQWFVLRSEDFSFFAFPFGSNGDVPVPADYDGDGKADAAVYRPGALTWFISKSTGGTDIVAFGAAGDKPIATDFDGDGKADIAVFRPNGANGAEWWIRRSGNLSVFATQFGSSTDKAVAADYTGDGKADVAFWRPSTGQWYILRSEDLSFFAFPFGSNGDLPVPGDYDGDGKTDAAVFRPSNSTWFAQRSTAGILIQQFGATGDVPVPGAYVR
;
A
#
# COMPACT_ATOMS: atom_id res chain seq x y z
N MET A 1 25.11 -64.33 20.51
CA MET A 1 24.03 -65.27 20.87
C MET A 1 22.73 -64.73 20.29
N LYS A 2 21.95 -65.64 19.68
CA LYS A 2 20.58 -65.61 19.10
C LYS A 2 19.77 -64.30 19.22
N GLY A 3 19.12 -63.74 18.18
CA GLY A 3 18.93 -64.05 16.75
C GLY A 3 18.12 -62.90 16.10
N ARG A 4 18.56 -62.30 14.98
CA ARG A 4 18.22 -62.61 13.57
C ARG A 4 16.71 -62.47 13.28
N LYS A 5 16.23 -61.52 12.45
CA LYS A 5 16.35 -61.50 10.96
C LYS A 5 15.81 -60.15 10.38
N THR A 6 16.62 -59.37 9.66
CA THR A 6 16.66 -59.14 8.18
C THR A 6 15.42 -58.44 7.60
N ALA A 7 15.45 -57.20 7.08
CA ALA A 7 16.27 -56.53 6.04
C ALA A 7 15.73 -56.67 4.59
N LYS A 8 15.62 -55.48 3.96
CA LYS A 8 15.90 -55.12 2.54
C LYS A 8 14.82 -55.25 1.45
N ARG A 9 14.48 -54.04 0.94
CA ARG A 9 14.65 -53.50 -0.44
C ARG A 9 13.74 -53.96 -1.60
N THR A 10 13.48 -52.92 -2.41
CA THR A 10 13.41 -52.84 -3.90
C THR A 10 12.08 -53.06 -4.63
N THR A 11 11.64 -51.97 -5.28
CA THR A 11 11.15 -51.81 -6.68
C THR A 11 10.18 -52.83 -7.28
N GLY A 12 9.08 -52.34 -7.86
CA GLY A 12 8.23 -53.12 -8.76
C GLY A 12 7.06 -52.33 -9.35
N MET A 13 7.27 -51.86 -10.57
CA MET A 13 6.28 -51.26 -11.47
C MET A 13 5.31 -52.33 -12.06
N ILE A 14 4.10 -51.87 -12.42
CA ILE A 14 3.36 -52.20 -13.67
C ILE A 14 2.47 -53.48 -13.77
N LYS A 15 1.17 -53.21 -14.03
CA LYS A 15 0.16 -53.92 -14.88
C LYS A 15 -0.38 -55.29 -14.38
N THR A 16 -1.64 -55.70 -14.58
CA THR A 16 -2.55 -55.50 -15.74
C THR A 16 -4.00 -56.02 -15.48
N HIS A 17 -4.98 -55.47 -16.22
CA HIS A 17 -6.14 -56.12 -16.92
C HIS A 17 -7.44 -56.46 -16.12
N LEU A 18 -8.70 -56.35 -16.64
CA LEU A 18 -9.21 -56.31 -18.02
C LEU A 18 -10.73 -55.94 -18.13
N ARG A 19 -11.12 -55.16 -19.17
CA ARG A 19 -12.37 -55.14 -20.01
C ARG A 19 -13.76 -54.86 -19.36
N ALA A 20 -14.71 -54.15 -19.99
CA ALA A 20 -15.17 -54.28 -21.38
C ALA A 20 -16.00 -53.08 -21.92
N LEU A 21 -15.78 -52.77 -23.22
CA LEU A 21 -16.67 -52.36 -24.34
C LEU A 21 -17.68 -51.20 -24.17
N LEU A 22 -18.08 -50.44 -25.20
CA LEU A 22 -17.62 -49.97 -26.52
C LEU A 22 -18.84 -49.22 -27.11
N GLY A 23 -18.68 -48.05 -27.74
CA GLY A 23 -19.80 -47.40 -28.47
C GLY A 23 -19.42 -46.05 -29.09
N PHE A 24 -18.98 -46.10 -30.34
CA PHE A 24 -18.57 -45.01 -31.25
C PHE A 24 -19.69 -44.01 -31.59
N ALA A 25 -19.38 -42.71 -31.78
CA ALA A 25 -19.25 -42.06 -33.10
C ALA A 25 -18.97 -40.54 -33.00
N LEU A 26 -18.10 -40.07 -33.90
CA LEU A 26 -17.56 -38.73 -34.14
C LEU A 26 -18.54 -37.83 -34.92
N ILE A 27 -18.47 -36.50 -34.77
CA ILE A 27 -18.36 -35.47 -35.84
C ILE A 27 -18.29 -34.03 -35.25
N LEU A 28 -17.47 -33.21 -35.92
CA LEU A 28 -17.02 -31.81 -35.74
C LEU A 28 -18.02 -30.75 -35.23
N GLY A 29 -17.47 -29.71 -34.55
CA GLY A 29 -17.88 -28.32 -34.78
C GLY A 29 -17.72 -27.33 -33.62
N VAL A 30 -16.67 -26.49 -33.71
CA VAL A 30 -16.59 -25.06 -33.28
C VAL A 30 -16.72 -24.70 -31.77
N VAL A 31 -15.69 -23.99 -31.31
CA VAL A 31 -15.57 -23.25 -30.04
C VAL A 31 -16.37 -21.94 -30.10
N THR A 32 -17.20 -21.67 -29.07
CA THR A 32 -17.40 -20.34 -28.45
C THR A 32 -18.14 -20.51 -27.11
N GLY A 33 -17.71 -19.79 -26.07
CA GLY A 33 -18.59 -19.43 -24.95
C GLY A 33 -18.16 -19.93 -23.57
N SER A 34 -17.43 -19.05 -22.87
CA SER A 34 -17.31 -18.99 -21.42
C SER A 34 -18.64 -19.26 -20.71
N SER A 35 -18.64 -20.15 -19.72
CA SER A 35 -19.77 -20.31 -18.80
C SER A 35 -19.29 -20.78 -17.42
N PHE A 36 -19.54 -19.89 -16.45
CA PHE A 36 -20.00 -20.13 -15.09
C PHE A 36 -20.15 -21.60 -14.68
N TRP A 37 -19.45 -22.00 -13.62
CA TRP A 37 -19.69 -23.29 -12.99
C TRP A 37 -20.93 -23.25 -12.09
N HIS A 38 -21.92 -24.03 -12.51
CA HIS A 38 -23.02 -24.52 -11.70
C HIS A 38 -22.51 -25.56 -10.69
N SER A 39 -23.08 -25.55 -9.49
CA SER A 39 -22.89 -26.56 -8.47
C SER A 39 -23.64 -27.85 -8.82
N GLU A 40 -22.98 -29.00 -8.67
CA GLU A 40 -23.67 -30.29 -8.61
C GLU A 40 -24.24 -30.49 -7.21
N ARG A 41 -25.57 -30.36 -7.13
CA ARG A 41 -26.40 -30.87 -6.04
C ARG A 41 -26.40 -32.40 -6.08
N VAL A 42 -25.92 -33.04 -5.02
CA VAL A 42 -26.40 -34.36 -4.64
C VAL A 42 -27.61 -34.16 -3.72
N ALA A 43 -28.74 -34.71 -4.16
CA ALA A 43 -30.03 -34.66 -3.49
C ALA A 43 -29.99 -35.28 -2.10
N ALA A 44 -30.37 -34.50 -1.08
CA ALA A 44 -31.06 -34.99 0.10
C ALA A 44 -32.39 -34.24 0.18
N GLN A 45 -33.47 -35.01 0.11
CA GLN A 45 -34.86 -34.58 0.07
C GLN A 45 -35.24 -33.61 1.19
N ASP A 46 -36.07 -32.64 0.82
CA ASP A 46 -36.86 -31.80 1.69
C ASP A 46 -37.54 -32.57 2.82
N LYS A 47 -37.12 -32.26 4.05
CA LYS A 47 -38.03 -32.16 5.19
C LYS A 47 -37.72 -30.88 5.93
N VAL A 48 -38.48 -29.84 5.59
CA VAL A 48 -38.67 -28.63 6.39
C VAL A 48 -38.99 -29.04 7.84
N PRO A 49 -38.19 -28.66 8.85
CA PRO A 49 -38.69 -28.61 10.21
C PRO A 49 -39.25 -27.19 10.41
N VAL A 50 -40.56 -27.07 10.29
CA VAL A 50 -41.31 -26.01 10.97
C VAL A 50 -41.03 -26.22 12.47
N ARG A 51 -40.14 -25.42 13.06
CA ARG A 51 -39.98 -25.39 14.52
C ARG A 51 -41.04 -24.46 15.11
N THR A 52 -42.25 -24.98 15.25
CA THR A 52 -43.10 -24.70 16.40
C THR A 52 -42.44 -25.34 17.61
N GLN A 53 -41.66 -24.56 18.38
CA GLN A 53 -41.23 -24.97 19.71
C GLN A 53 -42.42 -24.75 20.67
N LEU A 54 -43.25 -25.79 20.83
CA LEU A 54 -44.05 -25.94 22.04
C LEU A 54 -43.05 -26.18 23.19
N ARG A 55 -42.73 -25.13 23.93
CA ARG A 55 -41.98 -25.21 25.17
C ARG A 55 -42.88 -25.92 26.18
N THR A 56 -42.51 -27.13 26.60
CA THR A 56 -43.12 -27.76 27.77
C THR A 56 -42.83 -26.88 28.98
N LEU A 57 -43.88 -26.36 29.60
CA LEU A 57 -43.85 -25.58 30.83
C LEU A 57 -43.12 -26.37 31.93
N PRO A 58 -42.07 -25.82 32.55
CA PRO A 58 -41.70 -26.22 33.89
C PRO A 58 -42.82 -25.79 34.84
N THR A 59 -43.10 -26.62 35.83
CA THR A 59 -43.97 -26.28 36.97
C THR A 59 -43.55 -24.95 37.60
N PRO A 60 -44.49 -24.13 38.12
CA PRO A 60 -44.17 -22.85 38.72
C PRO A 60 -43.40 -23.08 40.02
N GLU A 61 -42.08 -22.97 39.92
CA GLU A 61 -41.21 -22.83 41.08
C GLU A 61 -41.38 -21.39 41.58
N THR A 62 -41.68 -21.26 42.86
CA THR A 62 -41.87 -19.98 43.57
C THR A 62 -40.66 -19.07 43.34
N ALA A 63 -40.88 -17.93 42.69
CA ALA A 63 -39.87 -16.91 42.50
C ALA A 63 -39.37 -16.42 43.87
N THR A 64 -38.13 -16.78 44.20
CA THR A 64 -37.32 -16.09 45.21
C THR A 64 -36.85 -14.74 44.65
N PRO A 65 -36.68 -13.69 45.49
CA PRO A 65 -36.19 -12.40 45.04
C PRO A 65 -34.84 -12.55 44.36
N ALA A 66 -34.65 -11.91 43.20
CA ALA A 66 -33.38 -11.88 42.49
C ALA A 66 -32.29 -11.32 43.41
N SER A 67 -31.38 -12.18 43.86
CA SER A 67 -30.07 -11.76 44.33
C SER A 67 -29.32 -11.15 43.15
N LEU A 68 -28.55 -10.09 43.40
CA LEU A 68 -27.53 -9.58 42.49
C LEU A 68 -26.56 -10.74 42.20
N ASP A 69 -26.79 -11.44 41.09
CA ASP A 69 -25.93 -12.55 40.65
C ASP A 69 -24.65 -11.96 40.05
N ASP A 70 -23.55 -12.40 40.65
CA ASP A 70 -22.17 -12.05 40.37
C ASP A 70 -21.60 -13.17 39.50
N SER A 71 -21.62 -12.99 38.18
CA SER A 71 -20.81 -13.79 37.26
C SER A 71 -19.45 -13.09 37.07
N PRO A 72 -18.33 -13.83 37.10
CA PRO A 72 -17.02 -13.27 37.34
C PRO A 72 -16.49 -12.51 36.12
N GLU A 73 -15.76 -11.44 36.41
CA GLU A 73 -14.99 -10.60 35.47
C GLU A 73 -15.73 -9.46 34.75
N SER A 74 -16.50 -8.66 35.49
CA SER A 74 -16.71 -7.24 35.17
C SER A 74 -16.27 -6.39 36.37
N THR A 75 -15.60 -5.26 36.17
CA THR A 75 -15.48 -4.28 37.28
C THR A 75 -16.80 -3.54 37.41
N THR A 76 -17.74 -4.14 38.12
CA THR A 76 -19.00 -3.49 38.48
C THR A 76 -18.79 -2.65 39.73
N VAL A 77 -18.98 -1.35 39.62
CA VAL A 77 -18.94 -0.41 40.74
C VAL A 77 -20.36 -0.14 41.20
N ILE A 78 -20.64 -0.56 42.42
CA ILE A 78 -21.90 -0.28 43.09
C ILE A 78 -21.70 0.93 44.00
N SER A 79 -22.43 2.00 43.71
CA SER A 79 -22.57 3.19 44.55
C SER A 79 -24.06 3.46 44.79
N GLY A 80 -24.41 4.60 45.34
CA GLY A 80 -25.80 4.98 45.62
C GLY A 80 -25.93 5.76 46.90
N ASN A 81 -27.13 6.27 47.14
CA ASN A 81 -27.47 6.90 48.39
C ASN A 81 -28.64 6.13 49.00
N LEU A 82 -28.33 5.33 50.02
CA LEU A 82 -29.30 4.49 50.73
C LEU A 82 -30.08 5.26 51.80
N ALA A 83 -29.87 6.57 51.93
CA ALA A 83 -30.70 7.40 52.79
C ALA A 83 -32.15 7.42 52.25
N PRO A 84 -33.16 7.29 53.12
CA PRO A 84 -34.56 7.31 52.69
C PRO A 84 -34.90 8.62 51.95
N ILE A 85 -35.52 8.51 50.78
CA ILE A 85 -36.09 9.65 50.04
C ILE A 85 -37.58 9.69 50.34
N THR A 86 -38.08 10.80 50.89
CA THR A 86 -39.53 11.00 51.10
C THR A 86 -40.09 11.76 49.91
N ILE A 87 -41.07 11.20 49.21
CA ILE A 87 -41.74 11.83 48.06
C ILE A 87 -42.89 12.65 48.64
N ASN A 88 -42.83 13.98 48.43
CA ASN A 88 -43.77 14.93 48.99
C ASN A 88 -44.75 15.38 47.92
N ASP A 89 -46.03 15.42 48.27
CA ASP A 89 -47.14 15.83 47.42
C ASP A 89 -46.88 17.13 46.65
N ASN A 90 -47.03 17.10 45.32
CA ASN A 90 -46.86 18.22 44.39
C ASN A 90 -45.58 19.06 44.58
N THR A 91 -44.48 18.42 44.95
CA THR A 91 -43.21 19.13 45.18
C THR A 91 -41.99 18.21 45.12
N THR A 92 -40.82 18.81 45.31
CA THR A 92 -39.56 18.06 45.39
C THR A 92 -39.55 17.10 46.57
N ALA A 93 -39.02 15.90 46.36
CA ALA A 93 -38.76 14.97 47.45
C ALA A 93 -37.86 15.58 48.54
N SER A 94 -37.96 15.07 49.77
CA SER A 94 -37.00 15.35 50.84
C SER A 94 -35.80 14.40 50.73
N LEU A 95 -34.63 15.04 50.60
CA LEU A 95 -33.38 14.58 49.95
C LEU A 95 -33.39 14.76 48.42
N TYR A 96 -33.23 16.03 47.99
CA TYR A 96 -33.29 16.46 46.59
C TYR A 96 -32.19 17.51 46.28
N PRO A 97 -31.21 17.20 45.41
CA PRO A 97 -30.93 15.87 44.88
C PRO A 97 -30.48 14.91 45.97
N SER A 98 -30.75 13.63 45.74
CA SER A 98 -30.08 12.54 46.44
C SER A 98 -28.75 12.25 45.74
N VAL A 99 -27.63 12.49 46.42
CA VAL A 99 -26.28 12.45 45.81
C VAL A 99 -25.56 11.16 46.16
N ALA A 100 -24.95 10.51 45.16
CA ALA A 100 -24.01 9.40 45.30
C ALA A 100 -22.66 9.80 44.67
N THR A 101 -21.53 9.36 45.26
CA THR A 101 -20.19 9.66 44.73
C THR A 101 -19.53 8.38 44.24
N VAL A 102 -18.92 8.44 43.06
CA VAL A 102 -18.05 7.39 42.53
C VAL A 102 -16.62 7.94 42.43
N SER A 103 -15.62 7.14 42.81
CA SER A 103 -14.21 7.57 42.84
C SER A 103 -13.25 6.42 42.59
N GLY A 104 -12.14 6.68 41.91
CA GLY A 104 -11.07 5.70 41.68
C GLY A 104 -11.39 4.65 40.61
N VAL A 105 -12.35 4.92 39.73
CA VAL A 105 -12.84 3.99 38.72
C VAL A 105 -12.31 4.39 37.33
N ASN A 106 -12.20 3.44 36.41
CA ASN A 106 -11.85 3.69 35.00
C ASN A 106 -12.80 4.74 34.37
N PRO A 107 -12.30 5.77 33.65
CA PRO A 107 -13.09 6.87 33.10
C PRO A 107 -14.05 6.54 31.94
N SER A 108 -14.33 5.28 31.62
CA SER A 108 -15.25 4.91 30.53
C SER A 108 -16.34 3.96 31.02
N ILE A 109 -17.56 4.47 31.14
CA ILE A 109 -18.74 3.65 31.47
C ILE A 109 -19.17 2.85 30.24
N THR A 110 -19.44 1.56 30.41
CA THR A 110 -20.05 0.72 29.35
C THR A 110 -21.55 0.53 29.55
N ARG A 111 -22.02 0.70 30.79
CA ARG A 111 -23.42 0.49 31.16
C ARG A 111 -23.75 1.10 32.51
N VAL A 112 -24.93 1.71 32.62
CA VAL A 112 -25.50 2.20 33.87
C VAL A 112 -26.79 1.46 34.17
N ARG A 113 -26.98 1.03 35.42
CA ARG A 113 -28.28 0.65 35.97
C ARG A 113 -28.59 1.50 37.21
N VAL A 114 -29.87 1.81 37.38
CA VAL A 114 -30.40 2.52 38.55
C VAL A 114 -31.39 1.61 39.25
N GLN A 115 -31.23 1.38 40.54
CA GLN A 115 -32.21 0.65 41.33
C GLN A 115 -32.85 1.58 42.35
N LEU A 116 -34.19 1.64 42.34
CA LEU A 116 -34.97 2.30 43.38
C LEU A 116 -35.35 1.27 44.44
N ASN A 117 -34.90 1.48 45.68
CA ASN A 117 -35.05 0.51 46.76
C ASN A 117 -36.29 0.80 47.60
N ASN A 118 -37.20 -0.19 47.67
CA ASN A 118 -38.43 -0.12 48.46
C ASN A 118 -39.31 1.09 48.08
N PHE A 119 -39.53 1.28 46.78
CA PHE A 119 -40.38 2.32 46.21
C PHE A 119 -41.85 2.09 46.57
N THR A 120 -42.46 3.10 47.17
CA THR A 120 -43.85 3.13 47.64
C THR A 120 -44.45 4.47 47.21
N HIS A 121 -45.64 4.45 46.62
CA HIS A 121 -46.40 5.64 46.24
C HIS A 121 -47.88 5.27 46.17
N THR A 122 -48.75 6.23 46.43
CA THR A 122 -50.21 6.05 46.36
C THR A 122 -50.75 6.26 44.94
N PHE A 123 -50.00 7.00 44.11
CA PHE A 123 -50.26 7.15 42.68
C PHE A 123 -48.92 7.29 41.91
N PRO A 124 -48.24 6.21 41.52
CA PRO A 124 -46.87 6.26 40.99
C PRO A 124 -46.72 7.03 39.67
N ASP A 125 -47.82 7.27 38.95
CA ASP A 125 -47.87 8.09 37.74
C ASP A 125 -47.31 9.50 37.97
N ASP A 126 -47.62 10.08 39.13
CA ASP A 126 -47.24 11.45 39.51
C ASP A 126 -45.73 11.59 39.81
N VAL A 127 -44.95 10.50 39.75
CA VAL A 127 -43.55 10.48 40.20
C VAL A 127 -42.58 10.57 39.03
N ASP A 128 -41.93 11.72 38.94
CA ASP A 128 -40.85 11.99 37.99
C ASP A 128 -39.47 11.75 38.60
N VAL A 129 -38.65 10.96 37.90
CA VAL A 129 -37.29 10.60 38.35
C VAL A 129 -36.28 10.84 37.24
N ILE A 130 -35.29 11.70 37.51
CA ILE A 130 -34.18 11.95 36.59
C ILE A 130 -32.83 11.70 37.26
N LEU A 131 -31.92 11.07 36.52
CA LEU A 131 -30.52 10.87 36.91
C LEU A 131 -29.63 11.89 36.21
N GLU A 132 -28.80 12.60 36.96
CA GLU A 132 -27.71 13.43 36.45
C GLU A 132 -26.34 12.80 36.74
N GLY A 133 -25.51 12.68 35.70
CA GLY A 133 -24.14 12.19 35.78
C GLY A 133 -23.12 13.28 36.13
N PRO A 134 -21.86 12.90 36.47
CA PRO A 134 -20.84 13.83 36.97
C PRO A 134 -20.45 14.97 36.03
N GLN A 135 -20.67 14.80 34.72
CA GLN A 135 -20.35 15.80 33.71
C GLN A 135 -21.61 16.50 33.18
N GLY A 136 -22.76 16.34 33.85
CA GLY A 136 -24.01 17.04 33.55
C GLY A 136 -24.94 16.32 32.56
N GLN A 137 -24.60 15.11 32.10
CA GLN A 137 -25.51 14.25 31.33
C GLN A 137 -26.76 13.94 32.14
N LYS A 138 -27.91 13.81 31.49
CA LYS A 138 -29.20 13.58 32.15
C LYS A 138 -29.98 12.49 31.42
N ALA A 139 -30.63 11.61 32.17
CA ALA A 139 -31.55 10.60 31.63
C ALA A 139 -32.80 10.56 32.50
N MET A 140 -33.98 10.66 31.86
CA MET A 140 -35.25 10.37 32.52
C MET A 140 -35.28 8.87 32.84
N ILE A 141 -35.67 8.52 34.07
CA ILE A 141 -35.75 7.15 34.56
C ILE A 141 -37.19 6.66 34.48
N MET A 142 -38.12 7.48 34.99
CA MET A 142 -39.56 7.31 34.84
C MET A 142 -40.22 8.68 34.96
N SER A 143 -41.33 8.85 34.24
CA SER A 143 -42.23 9.99 34.26
C SER A 143 -43.56 9.53 33.67
N ASP A 144 -44.68 9.95 34.26
CA ASP A 144 -46.04 9.55 33.89
C ASP A 144 -46.21 8.01 33.79
N ALA A 145 -45.66 7.25 34.75
CA ALA A 145 -45.61 5.79 34.65
C ALA A 145 -46.17 5.06 35.87
N GLY A 146 -47.15 4.19 35.62
CA GLY A 146 -47.65 3.22 36.60
C GLY A 146 -49.11 3.37 36.99
N GLY A 147 -49.78 4.41 36.46
CA GLY A 147 -51.18 4.68 36.67
C GLY A 147 -51.57 4.85 38.14
N GLY A 148 -52.87 4.75 38.42
CA GLY A 148 -53.42 5.10 39.74
C GLY A 148 -53.47 3.99 40.80
N GLY A 149 -52.63 2.96 40.69
CA GLY A 149 -52.61 1.88 41.68
C GLY A 149 -51.51 2.06 42.73
N ASP A 150 -51.87 2.00 44.02
CA ASP A 150 -50.91 2.04 45.12
C ASP A 150 -49.82 0.97 44.96
N ILE A 151 -48.57 1.38 45.14
CA ILE A 151 -47.41 0.50 45.17
C ILE A 151 -46.77 0.53 46.55
N THR A 152 -46.21 -0.59 47.01
CA THR A 152 -45.58 -0.68 48.33
C THR A 152 -44.31 -1.52 48.26
N ASN A 153 -43.20 -0.95 48.71
CA ASN A 153 -41.88 -1.58 48.82
C ASN A 153 -41.38 -2.26 47.53
N LEU A 154 -41.68 -1.70 46.37
CA LEU A 154 -41.21 -2.24 45.09
C LEU A 154 -39.70 -2.06 44.92
N GLN A 155 -39.07 -3.04 44.30
CA GLN A 155 -37.68 -2.98 43.86
C GLN A 155 -37.68 -2.83 42.34
N MET A 156 -37.26 -1.67 41.87
CA MET A 156 -37.31 -1.30 40.45
C MET A 156 -35.88 -1.13 39.94
N ILE A 157 -35.49 -1.88 38.92
CA ILE A 157 -34.17 -1.76 38.29
C ILE A 157 -34.37 -1.19 36.88
N PHE A 158 -33.68 -0.11 36.56
CA PHE A 158 -33.70 0.54 35.27
C PHE A 158 -32.42 0.27 34.51
N ASP A 159 -32.56 -0.13 33.24
CA ASP A 159 -31.50 -0.77 32.49
C ASP A 159 -31.70 -0.59 30.98
N SER A 160 -30.73 0.03 30.30
CA SER A 160 -30.78 0.27 28.85
C SER A 160 -30.66 -1.00 27.98
N THR A 161 -30.35 -2.16 28.55
CA THR A 161 -30.34 -3.45 27.84
C THR A 161 -31.48 -4.38 28.24
N ALA A 162 -32.44 -3.94 29.07
CA ALA A 162 -33.65 -4.70 29.31
C ALA A 162 -34.37 -5.01 27.98
N ALA A 163 -35.12 -6.10 27.90
CA ALA A 163 -35.85 -6.47 26.67
C ALA A 163 -36.76 -5.32 26.21
N LEU A 164 -36.94 -5.12 24.90
CA LEU A 164 -37.82 -4.07 24.37
C LEU A 164 -39.28 -4.18 24.85
N SER A 165 -39.69 -5.36 25.32
CA SER A 165 -41.00 -5.61 25.94
C SER A 165 -41.06 -5.36 27.44
N ALA A 166 -39.92 -5.13 28.10
CA ALA A 166 -39.79 -4.87 29.53
C ALA A 166 -39.75 -3.35 29.76
N VAL A 167 -40.87 -2.70 29.48
CA VAL A 167 -41.08 -1.25 29.64
C VAL A 167 -42.06 -1.06 30.80
N LEU A 168 -41.92 0.01 31.59
CA LEU A 168 -42.92 0.31 32.62
C LEU A 168 -44.30 0.48 31.95
N PRO A 169 -45.39 -0.06 32.51
CA PRO A 169 -46.72 0.24 32.00
C PRO A 169 -47.08 1.71 32.27
N ASP A 170 -47.79 2.31 31.33
CA ASP A 170 -48.40 3.65 31.42
C ASP A 170 -49.53 3.61 32.48
N GLU A 171 -50.63 2.90 32.19
CA GLU A 171 -51.87 2.91 32.99
C GLU A 171 -52.01 1.79 34.05
N ALA A 172 -51.13 0.77 34.03
CA ALA A 172 -51.27 -0.40 34.90
C ALA A 172 -50.35 -0.33 36.13
N THR A 173 -50.80 -0.86 37.26
CA THR A 173 -50.03 -0.86 38.51
C THR A 173 -48.63 -1.45 38.33
N LEU A 174 -47.61 -0.73 38.81
CA LEU A 174 -46.22 -1.18 38.71
C LEU A 174 -45.96 -2.47 39.49
N THR A 175 -45.06 -3.28 38.96
CA THR A 175 -44.55 -4.49 39.62
C THR A 175 -43.04 -4.44 39.72
N ALA A 176 -42.47 -5.07 40.75
CA ALA A 176 -41.02 -5.18 40.88
C ALA A 176 -40.38 -5.91 39.67
N GLY A 177 -39.21 -5.47 39.23
CA GLY A 177 -38.54 -6.05 38.07
C GLY A 177 -37.44 -5.17 37.47
N THR A 178 -36.97 -5.57 36.29
CA THR A 178 -35.99 -4.81 35.49
C THR A 178 -36.66 -4.26 34.23
N PHE A 179 -36.57 -2.96 34.03
CA PHE A 179 -37.29 -2.23 32.99
C PHE A 179 -36.38 -1.27 32.24
N ARG A 180 -36.76 -0.91 31.01
CA ARG A 180 -36.23 0.28 30.34
C ARG A 180 -36.80 1.53 31.00
N ALA A 181 -36.01 2.60 30.99
CA ALA A 181 -36.50 3.91 31.37
C ALA A 181 -37.59 4.40 30.41
N VAL A 182 -38.53 5.18 30.92
CA VAL A 182 -39.67 5.70 30.15
C VAL A 182 -39.91 7.18 30.44
N ASN A 183 -40.57 7.83 29.50
CA ASN A 183 -41.21 9.12 29.65
C ASN A 183 -42.54 9.01 28.87
N TYR A 184 -43.65 8.83 29.57
CA TYR A 184 -44.99 8.81 28.96
C TYR A 184 -45.56 10.22 28.88
N GLY A 185 -46.63 10.37 28.11
CA GLY A 185 -47.28 11.67 28.01
C GLY A 185 -48.60 11.59 27.27
N ASN A 186 -49.53 12.48 27.60
CA ASN A 186 -50.84 12.50 26.94
C ASN A 186 -50.72 12.82 25.43
N THR A 187 -51.45 12.11 24.58
CA THR A 187 -51.29 12.11 23.11
C THR A 187 -51.59 13.42 22.35
N THR A 188 -51.60 14.60 23.00
CA THR A 188 -52.05 15.86 22.39
C THR A 188 -51.19 17.12 22.60
N SER A 189 -50.03 17.10 23.27
CA SER A 189 -49.14 18.29 23.39
C SER A 189 -47.66 17.95 23.55
N VAL A 190 -46.78 18.92 23.20
CA VAL A 190 -45.33 18.89 23.48
C VAL A 190 -45.10 18.75 24.99
N PHE A 191 -44.36 17.72 25.41
CA PHE A 191 -44.18 17.33 26.82
C PHE A 191 -43.15 18.20 27.52
N THR A 192 -43.44 18.63 28.76
CA THR A 192 -42.55 19.51 29.52
C THR A 192 -42.50 19.12 30.99
N ASP A 193 -41.47 18.39 31.38
CA ASP A 193 -41.25 18.00 32.78
C ASP A 193 -40.45 19.11 33.47
N THR A 194 -40.93 19.60 34.61
CA THR A 194 -40.29 20.73 35.31
C THR A 194 -39.72 20.30 36.67
N PHE A 195 -38.40 20.33 36.77
CA PHE A 195 -37.67 20.02 38.01
C PHE A 195 -37.31 21.32 38.75
N PRO A 196 -37.77 21.53 40.00
CA PRO A 196 -37.44 22.74 40.76
C PRO A 196 -35.96 22.82 41.17
N ALA A 197 -35.49 24.03 41.54
CA ALA A 197 -34.14 24.23 42.06
C ALA A 197 -33.88 23.34 43.30
N PRO A 198 -32.67 22.79 43.49
CA PRO A 198 -31.40 23.12 42.84
C PRO A 198 -31.09 22.30 41.57
N PHE A 199 -32.11 21.80 40.85
CA PHE A 199 -31.90 21.23 39.52
C PHE A 199 -31.31 22.29 38.54
N PRO A 200 -30.29 21.95 37.72
CA PRO A 200 -29.65 22.90 36.80
C PRO A 200 -30.57 23.37 35.66
N ALA A 201 -30.39 24.61 35.20
CA ALA A 201 -31.11 25.13 34.03
C ALA A 201 -30.55 24.54 32.71
N PRO A 202 -31.39 24.32 31.67
CA PRO A 202 -32.84 24.49 31.66
C PRO A 202 -33.54 23.44 32.54
N ASN A 203 -34.45 23.91 33.39
CA ASN A 203 -35.12 23.08 34.40
C ASN A 203 -36.51 22.59 33.95
N THR A 204 -36.91 22.98 32.74
CA THR A 204 -38.02 22.39 31.99
C THR A 204 -37.41 21.60 30.84
N LEU A 205 -37.68 20.31 30.78
CA LEU A 205 -37.13 19.40 29.79
C LEU A 205 -38.23 19.04 28.78
N THR A 206 -37.97 19.28 27.50
CA THR A 206 -38.89 18.92 26.42
C THR A 206 -38.37 17.68 25.72
N ASP A 207 -39.19 16.62 25.64
CA ASP A 207 -38.85 15.34 25.00
C ASP A 207 -37.53 14.73 25.51
N ALA A 208 -37.29 14.73 26.83
CA ALA A 208 -36.06 14.18 27.39
C ALA A 208 -35.95 12.68 27.05
N PRO A 209 -34.87 12.23 26.36
CA PRO A 209 -34.74 10.83 26.00
C PRO A 209 -34.56 9.97 27.26
N ALA A 210 -35.48 9.03 27.47
CA ALA A 210 -35.43 8.05 28.54
C ALA A 210 -34.46 6.89 28.20
N ASP A 211 -33.17 7.23 28.09
CA ASP A 211 -32.13 6.25 27.76
C ASP A 211 -30.88 6.43 28.63
N LEU A 212 -30.62 5.43 29.48
CA LEU A 212 -29.42 5.34 30.30
C LEU A 212 -28.12 5.19 29.47
N SER A 213 -28.20 4.88 28.18
CA SER A 213 -27.03 4.83 27.29
C SER A 213 -26.33 6.19 27.12
N VAL A 214 -26.98 7.31 27.47
CA VAL A 214 -26.39 8.66 27.45
C VAL A 214 -25.14 8.79 28.34
N PHE A 215 -24.99 7.89 29.32
CA PHE A 215 -23.83 7.85 30.21
C PHE A 215 -22.68 6.99 29.67
N ASN A 216 -22.89 6.17 28.63
CA ASN A 216 -21.85 5.31 28.07
C ASN A 216 -20.71 6.16 27.46
N GLY A 217 -19.46 5.75 27.67
CA GLY A 217 -18.25 6.47 27.27
C GLY A 217 -17.90 7.69 28.14
N THR A 218 -18.69 7.99 29.17
CA THR A 218 -18.43 9.11 30.10
C THR A 218 -17.62 8.63 31.32
N ASN A 219 -16.93 9.56 31.99
CA ASN A 219 -16.22 9.30 33.24
C ASN A 219 -17.20 9.14 34.42
N PRO A 220 -17.20 7.98 35.11
CA PRO A 220 -18.10 7.76 36.23
C PRO A 220 -17.68 8.49 37.49
N ASN A 221 -16.43 8.96 37.60
CA ASN A 221 -15.93 9.59 38.82
C ASN A 221 -16.54 10.98 39.03
N GLY A 222 -17.04 11.20 40.24
CA GLY A 222 -17.68 12.45 40.65
C GLY A 222 -19.07 12.20 41.25
N GLN A 223 -19.87 13.26 41.32
CA GLN A 223 -21.20 13.22 41.92
C GLN A 223 -22.26 12.82 40.90
N TRP A 224 -22.99 11.76 41.22
CA TRP A 224 -24.24 11.37 40.58
C TRP A 224 -25.41 11.87 41.42
N LYS A 225 -26.44 12.38 40.78
CA LYS A 225 -27.57 13.00 41.48
C LYS A 225 -28.88 12.42 40.96
N LEU A 226 -29.69 11.90 41.86
CA LEU A 226 -31.06 11.50 41.59
C LEU A 226 -32.00 12.63 42.05
N TYR A 227 -32.81 13.12 41.13
CA TYR A 227 -33.85 14.11 41.41
C TYR A 227 -35.20 13.41 41.28
N VAL A 228 -36.03 13.55 42.31
CA VAL A 228 -37.35 12.93 42.42
C VAL A 228 -38.36 14.02 42.75
N VAL A 229 -39.43 14.11 41.95
CA VAL A 229 -40.50 15.08 42.10
C VAL A 229 -41.82 14.33 42.04
N ASP A 230 -42.78 14.76 42.86
CA ASP A 230 -44.19 14.49 42.65
C ASP A 230 -44.79 15.75 42.01
N ASP A 231 -45.41 15.63 40.85
CA ASP A 231 -45.85 16.79 40.05
C ASP A 231 -47.39 17.00 40.05
N ALA A 232 -48.13 16.16 40.78
CA ALA A 232 -49.58 16.26 40.94
C ALA A 232 -49.99 16.37 42.42
N THR A 233 -51.29 16.50 42.70
CA THR A 233 -51.78 16.71 44.08
C THR A 233 -52.55 15.51 44.61
N GLN A 234 -52.41 15.24 45.92
CA GLN A 234 -53.13 14.29 46.80
C GLN A 234 -52.35 13.05 47.21
N ASP A 235 -51.21 12.79 46.59
CA ASP A 235 -50.48 11.54 46.73
C ASP A 235 -49.10 11.78 47.32
N THR A 236 -48.60 10.77 48.04
CA THR A 236 -47.26 10.82 48.64
C THR A 236 -46.66 9.43 48.63
N GLY A 237 -45.34 9.37 48.84
CA GLY A 237 -44.65 8.11 48.94
C GLY A 237 -43.24 8.20 49.46
N SER A 238 -42.46 7.16 49.18
CA SER A 238 -41.06 7.09 49.59
C SER A 238 -40.28 6.09 48.74
N ILE A 239 -38.98 6.35 48.65
CA ILE A 239 -37.97 5.35 48.26
C ILE A 239 -37.19 5.05 49.53
N SER A 240 -37.77 4.22 50.39
CA SER A 240 -37.35 4.10 51.79
C SER A 240 -35.98 3.43 51.98
N GLY A 241 -35.52 2.67 50.98
CA GLY A 241 -34.15 2.15 50.92
C GLY A 241 -33.18 3.02 50.12
N GLY A 242 -33.60 4.22 49.72
CA GLY A 242 -32.84 5.09 48.80
C GLY A 242 -32.64 4.46 47.43
N TRP A 243 -31.53 4.75 46.77
CA TRP A 243 -31.25 4.24 45.43
C TRP A 243 -29.82 3.72 45.30
N THR A 244 -29.66 2.77 44.39
CA THR A 244 -28.38 2.15 44.08
C THR A 244 -28.00 2.46 42.63
N LEU A 245 -26.80 2.97 42.44
CA LEU A 245 -26.18 3.16 41.14
C LEU A 245 -25.26 1.98 40.86
N ILE A 246 -25.45 1.32 39.73
CA ILE A 246 -24.57 0.24 39.28
C ILE A 246 -23.93 0.69 37.98
N VAL A 247 -22.63 0.95 38.03
CA VAL A 247 -21.82 1.32 36.88
C VAL A 247 -20.96 0.13 36.48
N THR A 248 -21.07 -0.29 35.23
CA THR A 248 -20.12 -1.24 34.65
C THR A 248 -19.08 -0.46 33.85
N VAL A 249 -17.81 -0.80 34.06
CA VAL A 249 -16.67 -0.28 33.31
C VAL A 249 -15.90 -1.45 32.68
N PRO A 250 -15.17 -1.23 31.57
CA PRO A 250 -14.47 -2.31 30.89
C PRO A 250 -13.30 -2.81 31.73
N ASN A 251 -12.99 -4.10 31.64
CA ASN A 251 -11.74 -4.63 32.16
C ASN A 251 -10.57 -4.10 31.30
N ILE A 252 -9.40 -3.94 31.91
CA ILE A 252 -8.17 -3.61 31.19
C ILE A 252 -7.20 -4.77 31.32
N PHE A 253 -6.93 -5.46 30.21
CA PHE A 253 -5.88 -6.47 30.10
C PHE A 253 -4.63 -5.82 29.52
N THR A 254 -3.52 -5.85 30.26
CA THR A 254 -2.28 -5.18 29.85
C THR A 254 -1.25 -6.19 29.36
N VAL A 255 -1.01 -6.19 28.06
CA VAL A 255 0.04 -6.99 27.41
C VAL A 255 1.41 -6.44 27.80
N ASN A 256 2.25 -7.30 28.36
CA ASN A 256 3.62 -6.99 28.82
C ASN A 256 4.69 -7.90 28.19
N SER A 257 4.27 -8.81 27.30
CA SER A 257 5.15 -9.80 26.66
C SER A 257 4.93 -9.85 25.15
N THR A 258 6.03 -9.97 24.40
CA THR A 258 6.02 -10.20 22.95
C THR A 258 5.93 -11.68 22.59
N ASN A 259 5.95 -12.58 23.59
CA ASN A 259 5.88 -14.03 23.36
C ASN A 259 4.53 -14.41 22.74
N ASP A 260 4.54 -15.49 21.96
CA ASP A 260 3.32 -16.16 21.48
C ASP A 260 3.64 -17.64 21.14
N PRO A 261 2.94 -18.62 21.73
CA PRO A 261 1.96 -18.47 22.81
C PRO A 261 2.63 -18.15 24.16
N GLY A 262 1.87 -17.57 25.09
CA GLY A 262 2.27 -17.41 26.49
C GLY A 262 2.03 -18.67 27.33
N ASN A 263 1.97 -18.49 28.65
CA ASN A 263 1.73 -19.54 29.64
C ASN A 263 0.25 -19.95 29.82
N GLY A 264 -0.69 -19.26 29.17
CA GLY A 264 -2.13 -19.47 29.22
C GLY A 264 -2.92 -18.51 30.13
N VAL A 265 -2.26 -17.59 30.84
CA VAL A 265 -2.88 -16.64 31.79
C VAL A 265 -2.34 -15.24 31.53
N CYS A 266 -3.21 -14.23 31.50
CA CYS A 266 -2.80 -12.83 31.43
C CYS A 266 -2.62 -12.26 32.84
N ASP A 267 -1.37 -12.14 33.31
CA ASP A 267 -1.06 -11.56 34.61
C ASP A 267 0.17 -10.61 34.60
N GLY A 268 0.54 -10.11 35.78
CA GLY A 268 1.68 -9.20 35.94
C GLY A 268 3.06 -9.84 35.72
N SER A 269 3.15 -11.17 35.64
CA SER A 269 4.39 -11.87 35.28
C SER A 269 4.52 -12.00 33.77
N GLU A 270 3.44 -12.41 33.09
CA GLU A 270 3.36 -12.48 31.64
C GLU A 270 1.91 -12.34 31.21
N CYS A 271 1.67 -11.46 30.25
CA CYS A 271 0.45 -11.36 29.49
C CYS A 271 0.81 -11.09 28.04
N THR A 272 0.57 -12.07 27.19
CA THR A 272 0.69 -12.01 25.73
C THR A 272 -0.61 -11.50 25.12
N LEU A 273 -0.56 -11.02 23.87
CA LEU A 273 -1.77 -10.59 23.15
C LEU A 273 -2.84 -11.69 23.07
N ARG A 274 -2.40 -12.95 22.89
CA ARG A 274 -3.29 -14.12 22.85
C ARG A 274 -4.03 -14.32 24.17
N GLU A 275 -3.32 -14.22 25.29
CA GLU A 275 -3.92 -14.39 26.62
C GLU A 275 -4.88 -13.25 26.95
N ALA A 276 -4.51 -12.00 26.61
CA ALA A 276 -5.39 -10.85 26.78
C ALA A 276 -6.69 -11.00 25.98
N ILE A 277 -6.62 -11.48 24.73
CA ILE A 277 -7.82 -11.76 23.91
C ILE A 277 -8.67 -12.86 24.56
N ASN A 278 -8.06 -13.97 24.98
CA ASN A 278 -8.80 -15.05 25.63
C ASN A 278 -9.48 -14.60 26.94
N ALA A 279 -8.80 -13.78 27.73
CA ALA A 279 -9.36 -13.24 28.98
C ALA A 279 -10.54 -12.30 28.70
N ALA A 280 -10.42 -11.42 27.71
CA ALA A 280 -11.52 -10.54 27.30
C ALA A 280 -12.72 -11.31 26.71
N ILE A 281 -12.49 -12.41 25.99
CA ILE A 281 -13.57 -13.30 25.51
C ILE A 281 -14.26 -14.02 26.68
N ALA A 282 -13.52 -14.37 27.74
CA ALA A 282 -14.06 -15.05 28.91
C ALA A 282 -14.97 -14.15 29.78
N ALA A 283 -14.98 -12.83 29.51
CA ALA A 283 -15.73 -11.81 30.26
C ALA A 283 -16.87 -11.17 29.41
N PRO A 284 -17.89 -11.94 29.00
CA PRO A 284 -18.90 -11.49 28.03
C PRO A 284 -19.70 -10.28 28.53
N GLY A 285 -19.97 -9.33 27.62
CA GLY A 285 -20.82 -8.16 27.88
C GLY A 285 -20.12 -6.90 28.41
N ASN A 286 -18.79 -6.88 28.52
CA ASN A 286 -18.04 -5.80 29.18
C ASN A 286 -17.33 -4.78 28.27
N SER A 287 -17.38 -4.92 26.93
CA SER A 287 -16.66 -4.03 25.99
C SER A 287 -15.20 -3.78 26.42
N ASP A 288 -14.49 -4.86 26.75
CA ASP A 288 -13.17 -4.83 27.41
C ASP A 288 -12.09 -4.11 26.60
N GLN A 289 -11.04 -3.69 27.29
CA GLN A 289 -9.88 -3.04 26.67
C GLN A 289 -8.62 -3.88 26.85
N ILE A 290 -7.91 -4.11 25.75
CA ILE A 290 -6.55 -4.64 25.73
C ILE A 290 -5.60 -3.47 25.48
N SER A 291 -4.65 -3.25 26.37
CA SER A 291 -3.61 -2.24 26.26
C SER A 291 -2.22 -2.86 26.35
N PHE A 292 -1.18 -2.07 26.07
CA PHE A 292 0.22 -2.52 26.15
C PHE A 292 0.97 -1.70 27.20
N ASP A 293 1.84 -2.35 27.95
CA ASP A 293 2.63 -1.68 28.98
C ASP A 293 3.75 -0.81 28.39
N ALA A 294 4.47 -0.11 29.27
CA ALA A 294 5.55 0.80 28.87
C ALA A 294 6.72 0.11 28.13
N SER A 295 6.85 -1.22 28.19
CA SER A 295 7.88 -1.94 27.43
C SER A 295 7.67 -1.84 25.92
N PHE A 296 6.43 -1.57 25.49
CA PHE A 296 6.04 -1.35 24.09
C PHE A 296 6.17 0.11 23.62
N ASN A 297 6.67 1.02 24.47
CA ASN A 297 7.01 2.40 24.06
C ASN A 297 8.26 2.47 23.16
N THR A 298 8.83 1.31 22.81
CA THR A 298 9.88 1.15 21.81
C THR A 298 9.41 0.17 20.75
N PRO A 299 9.93 0.23 19.50
CA PRO A 299 9.49 -0.69 18.45
C PRO A 299 9.60 -2.18 18.82
N LYS A 300 8.46 -2.85 18.99
CA LYS A 300 8.31 -4.29 19.26
C LYS A 300 7.60 -5.01 18.12
N THR A 301 7.88 -6.30 18.00
CA THR A 301 7.16 -7.19 17.09
C THR A 301 6.65 -8.40 17.87
N ILE A 302 5.37 -8.71 17.72
CA ILE A 302 4.76 -9.96 18.18
C ILE A 302 4.70 -10.89 16.97
N ASP A 303 5.42 -12.01 17.07
CA ASP A 303 5.56 -13.02 16.02
C ASP A 303 4.62 -14.20 16.29
N LEU A 304 3.52 -14.27 15.55
CA LEU A 304 2.50 -15.31 15.73
C LEU A 304 2.90 -16.59 15.01
N LEU A 305 3.05 -17.70 15.72
CA LEU A 305 3.30 -19.02 15.09
C LEU A 305 2.02 -19.75 14.69
N THR A 306 0.89 -19.35 15.29
CA THR A 306 -0.44 -19.92 15.09
C THR A 306 -1.49 -18.80 15.07
N PRO A 307 -2.69 -19.01 14.48
CA PRO A 307 -3.74 -17.99 14.44
C PRO A 307 -4.08 -17.48 15.84
N LEU A 308 -4.36 -16.18 16.01
CA LEU A 308 -4.95 -15.67 17.25
C LEU A 308 -6.37 -16.24 17.46
N PRO A 309 -6.90 -16.25 18.69
CA PRO A 309 -8.28 -16.62 18.95
C PRO A 309 -9.25 -15.70 18.21
N ASP A 310 -10.38 -16.26 17.72
CA ASP A 310 -11.45 -15.47 17.11
C ASP A 310 -12.06 -14.52 18.15
N ILE A 311 -12.14 -13.23 17.82
CA ILE A 311 -12.65 -12.20 18.73
C ILE A 311 -14.18 -12.26 18.71
N THR A 312 -14.77 -12.98 19.66
CA THR A 312 -16.22 -13.26 19.72
C THR A 312 -17.01 -12.27 20.58
N GLU A 313 -16.32 -11.39 21.29
CA GLU A 313 -16.89 -10.39 22.19
C GLU A 313 -16.51 -8.97 21.77
N SER A 314 -17.28 -7.99 22.26
CA SER A 314 -16.95 -6.58 22.04
C SER A 314 -15.69 -6.19 22.80
N MET A 315 -14.71 -5.57 22.14
CA MET A 315 -13.49 -5.10 22.80
C MET A 315 -12.73 -4.04 22.00
N ALA A 316 -11.83 -3.33 22.68
CA ALA A 316 -10.87 -2.40 22.09
C ALA A 316 -9.43 -2.88 22.30
N ILE A 317 -8.67 -3.10 21.23
CA ILE A 317 -7.24 -3.42 21.27
C ILE A 317 -6.45 -2.16 20.92
N VAL A 318 -5.82 -1.56 21.93
CA VAL A 318 -5.18 -0.24 21.86
C VAL A 318 -3.66 -0.38 21.94
N GLY A 319 -3.03 -0.43 20.77
CA GLY A 319 -1.58 -0.46 20.62
C GLY A 319 -0.92 0.91 20.87
N PRO A 320 0.39 0.93 21.14
CA PRO A 320 1.16 2.14 21.44
C PRO A 320 1.39 3.07 20.24
N GLY A 321 1.19 2.58 19.00
CA GLY A 321 1.44 3.30 17.75
C GLY A 321 1.90 2.33 16.64
N ALA A 322 1.45 2.54 15.40
CA ALA A 322 1.79 1.62 14.30
C ALA A 322 3.28 1.59 13.95
N ASN A 323 4.01 2.66 14.24
CA ASN A 323 5.47 2.74 14.19
C ASN A 323 6.17 2.01 15.36
N LEU A 324 5.45 1.66 16.42
CA LEU A 324 5.97 1.03 17.64
C LEU A 324 5.57 -0.44 17.80
N LEU A 325 4.36 -0.85 17.42
CA LEU A 325 3.93 -2.24 17.54
C LEU A 325 3.68 -2.85 16.18
N THR A 326 4.33 -3.97 15.89
CA THR A 326 4.00 -4.85 14.76
C THR A 326 3.43 -6.16 15.27
N VAL A 327 2.21 -6.51 14.88
CA VAL A 327 1.63 -7.85 15.06
C VAL A 327 1.67 -8.53 13.69
N ARG A 328 2.34 -9.69 13.62
CA ARG A 328 2.50 -10.37 12.35
C ARG A 328 2.41 -11.88 12.46
N ARG A 329 2.03 -12.51 11.35
CA ARG A 329 2.26 -13.94 11.18
C ARG A 329 3.76 -14.16 11.06
N SER A 330 4.29 -15.01 11.93
CA SER A 330 5.70 -15.38 11.94
C SER A 330 6.05 -16.05 10.62
N PHE A 331 7.25 -15.73 10.11
CA PHE A 331 7.79 -16.42 8.94
C PHE A 331 8.11 -17.89 9.19
N ASN A 332 8.14 -18.32 10.46
CA ASN A 332 8.31 -19.71 10.85
C ASN A 332 6.97 -20.45 11.01
N ALA A 333 5.84 -19.79 10.77
CA ALA A 333 4.53 -20.43 10.79
C ALA A 333 4.45 -21.47 9.66
N VAL A 334 4.17 -22.72 10.02
CA VAL A 334 4.03 -23.83 9.06
C VAL A 334 2.68 -23.86 8.34
N THR A 335 1.72 -23.06 8.80
CA THR A 335 0.38 -22.91 8.19
C THR A 335 0.14 -21.45 7.84
N ASP A 336 -0.65 -21.25 6.79
CA ASP A 336 -1.15 -19.92 6.42
C ASP A 336 -2.35 -19.59 7.31
N PHE A 337 -2.37 -18.36 7.83
CA PHE A 337 -3.49 -17.83 8.59
C PHE A 337 -3.51 -16.30 8.56
N ARG A 338 -4.71 -15.74 8.69
CA ARG A 338 -4.94 -14.31 8.91
C ARG A 338 -4.65 -13.90 10.35
N ILE A 339 -4.38 -12.63 10.60
CA ILE A 339 -3.99 -12.14 11.92
C ILE A 339 -5.18 -12.05 12.87
N PHE A 340 -6.28 -11.43 12.42
CA PHE A 340 -7.49 -11.26 13.21
C PHE A 340 -8.73 -11.80 12.48
N THR A 341 -9.56 -12.53 13.22
CA THR A 341 -10.88 -13.02 12.78
C THR A 341 -11.92 -12.51 13.76
N ILE A 342 -12.95 -11.85 13.24
CA ILE A 342 -14.03 -11.26 14.03
C ILE A 342 -15.36 -11.82 13.48
N PRO A 343 -15.93 -12.87 14.07
CA PRO A 343 -17.17 -13.49 13.61
C PRO A 343 -18.39 -12.57 13.79
N ILE A 344 -19.52 -13.02 13.24
CA ILE A 344 -20.83 -12.37 13.38
C ILE A 344 -21.35 -12.46 14.82
N GLY A 345 -22.13 -11.46 15.25
CA GLY A 345 -22.89 -11.48 16.50
C GLY A 345 -22.40 -10.53 17.59
N ILE A 346 -21.41 -9.68 17.28
CA ILE A 346 -20.86 -8.71 18.22
C ILE A 346 -21.64 -7.40 18.13
N THR A 347 -22.28 -6.99 19.23
CA THR A 347 -23.25 -5.88 19.24
C THR A 347 -22.63 -4.49 19.18
N THR A 348 -21.46 -4.27 19.81
CA THR A 348 -20.81 -2.95 19.83
C THR A 348 -19.56 -2.87 18.94
N GLY A 349 -19.17 -4.00 18.34
CA GLY A 349 -18.03 -4.12 17.43
C GLY A 349 -16.68 -4.32 18.11
N VAL A 350 -15.63 -4.34 17.29
CA VAL A 350 -14.22 -4.46 17.71
C VAL A 350 -13.46 -3.24 17.21
N ALA A 351 -12.72 -2.59 18.11
CA ALA A 351 -11.83 -1.49 17.76
C ALA A 351 -10.37 -1.94 17.85
N ILE A 352 -9.59 -1.75 16.79
CA ILE A 352 -8.15 -2.04 16.78
C ILE A 352 -7.41 -0.75 16.43
N SER A 353 -6.40 -0.40 17.22
CA SER A 353 -5.65 0.85 17.03
C SER A 353 -4.17 0.75 17.35
N GLY A 354 -3.38 1.66 16.77
CA GLY A 354 -1.99 1.88 17.17
C GLY A 354 -1.06 0.69 16.92
N MET A 355 -1.22 -0.02 15.80
CA MET A 355 -0.35 -1.15 15.45
C MET A 355 -0.22 -1.36 13.94
N THR A 356 0.89 -1.95 13.53
CA THR A 356 1.09 -2.53 12.20
C THR A 356 0.61 -3.99 12.20
N ILE A 357 -0.16 -4.38 11.20
CA ILE A 357 -0.72 -5.73 11.01
C ILE A 357 -0.19 -6.25 9.66
N THR A 358 0.61 -7.31 9.70
CA THR A 358 1.36 -7.73 8.49
C THR A 358 1.61 -9.23 8.36
N GLY A 359 1.86 -9.68 7.14
CA GLY A 359 2.26 -11.06 6.81
C GLY A 359 1.14 -12.08 6.94
N GLY A 360 -0.09 -11.66 7.25
CA GLY A 360 -1.26 -12.52 7.29
C GLY A 360 -1.52 -13.12 5.92
N ARG A 361 -1.89 -14.41 5.88
CA ARG A 361 -2.12 -15.15 4.64
C ARG A 361 -3.39 -15.99 4.73
N ASP A 362 -4.31 -15.80 3.80
CA ASP A 362 -5.49 -16.64 3.64
C ASP A 362 -5.43 -17.43 2.32
N THR A 363 -5.56 -18.74 2.43
CA THR A 363 -5.69 -19.67 1.28
C THR A 363 -7.09 -20.27 1.18
N GLY A 364 -8.02 -19.83 2.04
CA GLY A 364 -9.38 -20.31 2.11
C GLY A 364 -10.34 -19.55 1.18
N PRO A 365 -11.60 -19.97 1.14
CA PRO A 365 -12.62 -19.32 0.31
C PRO A 365 -13.15 -18.01 0.92
N PHE A 366 -12.78 -17.68 2.17
CA PHE A 366 -13.40 -16.60 2.95
C PHE A 366 -12.57 -15.32 3.04
N GLY A 367 -11.39 -15.25 2.40
CA GLY A 367 -10.62 -14.00 2.23
C GLY A 367 -10.04 -13.38 3.52
N GLY A 368 -9.68 -12.10 3.46
CA GLY A 368 -9.23 -11.31 4.61
C GLY A 368 -7.84 -11.68 5.10
N GLY A 369 -6.81 -11.46 4.26
CA GLY A 369 -5.45 -11.92 4.55
C GLY A 369 -4.89 -11.37 5.86
N GLY A 370 -5.12 -10.09 6.16
CA GLY A 370 -4.77 -9.48 7.46
C GLY A 370 -5.90 -9.63 8.48
N ILE A 371 -7.07 -9.09 8.14
CA ILE A 371 -8.25 -9.04 9.01
C ILE A 371 -9.48 -9.50 8.24
N TYR A 372 -10.29 -10.36 8.86
CA TYR A 372 -11.61 -10.72 8.38
C TYR A 372 -12.63 -10.40 9.47
N SER A 373 -13.69 -9.65 9.12
CA SER A 373 -14.73 -9.25 10.07
C SER A 373 -16.13 -9.40 9.49
N GLN A 374 -17.01 -10.00 10.29
CA GLN A 374 -18.46 -10.11 10.09
C GLN A 374 -19.27 -9.32 11.15
N SER A 375 -18.58 -8.51 11.94
CA SER A 375 -19.17 -7.54 12.87
C SER A 375 -18.52 -6.17 12.67
N LEU A 376 -19.09 -5.11 13.25
CA LEU A 376 -18.55 -3.75 13.15
C LEU A 376 -17.05 -3.70 13.50
N LEU A 377 -16.23 -3.23 12.57
CA LEU A 377 -14.78 -3.08 12.76
C LEU A 377 -14.38 -1.60 12.71
N THR A 378 -13.78 -1.11 13.79
CA THR A 378 -13.13 0.20 13.82
C THR A 378 -11.62 0.04 13.77
N LEU A 379 -10.96 0.69 12.80
CA LEU A 379 -9.51 0.74 12.69
C LEU A 379 -9.03 2.18 12.84
N ALA A 380 -8.10 2.43 13.76
CA ALA A 380 -7.60 3.78 14.00
C ALA A 380 -6.08 3.81 14.18
N ASN A 381 -5.35 4.62 13.40
CA ASN A 381 -3.89 4.70 13.45
C ASN A 381 -3.22 3.31 13.29
N VAL A 382 -3.75 2.48 12.39
CA VAL A 382 -3.18 1.17 12.08
C VAL A 382 -2.48 1.18 10.72
N HIS A 383 -1.50 0.30 10.56
CA HIS A 383 -0.89 0.03 9.27
C HIS A 383 -1.11 -1.42 8.86
N VAL A 384 -2.05 -1.68 7.97
CA VAL A 384 -2.31 -3.02 7.42
C VAL A 384 -1.49 -3.19 6.15
N THR A 385 -0.43 -3.99 6.21
CA THR A 385 0.54 -4.06 5.12
C THR A 385 1.07 -5.44 4.80
N GLY A 386 1.34 -5.74 3.54
CA GLY A 386 1.98 -7.00 3.14
C GLY A 386 1.15 -8.25 3.48
N ASN A 387 -0.17 -8.14 3.50
CA ASN A 387 -1.07 -9.27 3.74
C ASN A 387 -1.59 -9.82 2.40
N HIS A 388 -1.91 -11.12 2.36
CA HIS A 388 -2.30 -11.80 1.15
C HIS A 388 -3.52 -12.70 1.32
N ALA A 389 -4.51 -12.58 0.44
CA ALA A 389 -5.61 -13.51 0.30
C ALA A 389 -5.58 -14.13 -1.10
N SER A 390 -5.85 -15.43 -1.19
CA SER A 390 -5.88 -16.14 -2.48
C SER A 390 -7.10 -15.75 -3.32
N ASN A 391 -8.20 -15.36 -2.67
CA ASN A 391 -9.41 -14.86 -3.33
C ASN A 391 -9.56 -13.37 -3.00
N ASP A 392 -10.16 -13.04 -1.87
CA ASP A 392 -10.69 -11.69 -1.63
C ASP A 392 -10.13 -10.98 -0.39
N GLY A 393 -10.06 -9.64 -0.42
CA GLY A 393 -9.72 -8.82 0.74
C GLY A 393 -8.30 -9.05 1.24
N GLY A 394 -7.29 -8.66 0.45
CA GLY A 394 -5.88 -8.96 0.75
C GLY A 394 -5.46 -8.41 2.13
N GLY A 395 -5.80 -7.16 2.41
CA GLY A 395 -5.61 -6.52 3.71
C GLY A 395 -6.76 -6.80 4.66
N VAL A 396 -7.95 -6.29 4.32
CA VAL A 396 -9.17 -6.41 5.14
C VAL A 396 -10.36 -6.86 4.31
N LEU A 397 -11.16 -7.77 4.86
CA LEU A 397 -12.47 -8.13 4.36
C LEU A 397 -13.55 -7.85 5.41
N LEU A 398 -14.53 -7.02 5.04
CA LEU A 398 -15.77 -6.83 5.78
C LEU A 398 -16.90 -7.58 5.08
N GLU A 399 -17.40 -8.65 5.70
CA GLU A 399 -18.49 -9.46 5.17
C GLU A 399 -19.77 -9.24 5.99
N PHE A 400 -20.80 -8.65 5.37
CA PHE A 400 -22.06 -8.22 6.00
C PHE A 400 -21.84 -7.33 7.25
N ALA A 401 -20.79 -6.52 7.21
CA ALA A 401 -20.30 -5.76 8.35
C ALA A 401 -19.99 -4.30 7.99
N ASP A 402 -20.28 -3.40 8.93
CA ASP A 402 -19.88 -2.00 8.85
C ASP A 402 -18.40 -1.81 9.23
N GLY A 403 -17.79 -0.72 8.73
CA GLY A 403 -16.41 -0.37 8.99
C GLY A 403 -16.19 1.13 9.18
N LEU A 404 -15.34 1.49 10.15
CA LEU A 404 -14.86 2.86 10.36
C LEU A 404 -13.34 2.86 10.43
N PHE A 405 -12.68 3.27 9.34
CA PHE A 405 -11.23 3.31 9.24
C PHE A 405 -10.76 4.76 9.25
N THR A 406 -9.91 5.10 10.22
CA THR A 406 -9.42 6.46 10.44
C THR A 406 -7.91 6.50 10.61
N ARG A 407 -7.24 7.51 10.02
CA ARG A 407 -5.80 7.77 10.23
C ARG A 407 -4.89 6.56 9.96
N SER A 408 -5.32 5.68 9.05
CA SER A 408 -4.74 4.35 8.87
C SER A 408 -4.20 4.16 7.45
N THR A 409 -3.20 3.29 7.31
CA THR A 409 -2.56 3.00 6.03
C THR A 409 -2.75 1.55 5.64
N PHE A 410 -3.37 1.32 4.48
CA PHE A 410 -3.53 0.00 3.87
C PHE A 410 -2.59 -0.05 2.68
N SER A 411 -1.46 -0.72 2.81
CA SER A 411 -0.50 -0.74 1.72
C SER A 411 -0.05 -2.11 1.36
N ALA A 412 0.33 -2.29 0.10
CA ALA A 412 1.14 -3.45 -0.24
C ALA A 412 0.44 -4.80 0.04
N ASN A 413 -0.89 -4.82 0.07
CA ASN A 413 -1.68 -6.03 0.29
C ASN A 413 -2.14 -6.61 -1.06
N ARG A 414 -2.36 -7.93 -1.11
CA ARG A 414 -2.68 -8.64 -2.36
C ARG A 414 -3.88 -9.57 -2.22
N ALA A 415 -4.85 -9.43 -3.11
CA ALA A 415 -5.92 -10.38 -3.33
C ALA A 415 -5.72 -11.09 -4.69
N GLY A 416 -6.21 -12.32 -4.85
CA GLY A 416 -6.24 -12.97 -6.16
C GLY A 416 -7.37 -12.42 -7.04
N ASP A 417 -8.52 -12.17 -6.42
CA ASP A 417 -9.76 -11.75 -7.05
C ASP A 417 -10.06 -10.29 -6.74
N ALA A 418 -10.61 -9.94 -5.57
CA ALA A 418 -11.07 -8.58 -5.30
C ALA A 418 -10.50 -7.91 -4.03
N GLY A 419 -10.42 -6.57 -4.05
CA GLY A 419 -10.15 -5.75 -2.88
C GLY A 419 -8.75 -5.98 -2.31
N GLY A 420 -7.71 -5.61 -3.05
CA GLY A 420 -6.33 -5.88 -2.66
C GLY A 420 -6.00 -5.30 -1.29
N GLY A 421 -6.37 -4.04 -1.06
CA GLY A 421 -6.32 -3.40 0.26
C GLY A 421 -7.52 -3.74 1.12
N ILE A 422 -8.72 -3.38 0.67
CA ILE A 422 -9.97 -3.55 1.41
C ILE A 422 -11.06 -4.08 0.48
N LEU A 423 -11.81 -5.09 0.92
CA LEU A 423 -13.09 -5.49 0.32
C LEU A 423 -14.22 -5.30 1.33
N THR A 424 -15.34 -4.73 0.87
CA THR A 424 -16.64 -4.89 1.52
C THR A 424 -17.55 -5.77 0.68
N PHE A 425 -18.17 -6.75 1.32
CA PHE A 425 -19.02 -7.75 0.68
C PHE A 425 -20.29 -7.94 1.51
N GLY A 426 -21.46 -7.83 0.88
CA GLY A 426 -22.74 -8.11 1.54
C GLY A 426 -23.85 -7.11 1.22
N ASP A 427 -24.94 -7.18 1.99
CA ASP A 427 -26.14 -6.36 1.84
C ASP A 427 -26.20 -5.29 2.96
N ALA A 428 -26.36 -4.01 2.58
CA ALA A 428 -26.59 -2.87 3.49
C ALA A 428 -25.42 -2.47 4.42
N GLN A 429 -24.18 -2.82 4.09
CA GLN A 429 -23.02 -2.35 4.87
C GLN A 429 -22.62 -0.91 4.57
N THR A 430 -22.01 -0.23 5.55
CA THR A 430 -21.33 1.06 5.39
C THR A 430 -19.87 0.95 5.80
N LEU A 431 -18.96 1.27 4.87
CA LEU A 431 -17.55 1.51 5.17
C LEU A 431 -17.23 2.99 5.02
N ARG A 432 -16.69 3.58 6.07
CA ARG A 432 -16.11 4.93 6.05
C ARG A 432 -14.59 4.86 6.14
N VAL A 433 -13.91 5.48 5.18
CA VAL A 433 -12.46 5.61 5.07
C VAL A 433 -12.11 7.09 5.17
N GLU A 434 -11.52 7.49 6.30
CA GLU A 434 -11.29 8.90 6.64
C GLU A 434 -9.85 9.18 7.08
N ASN A 435 -9.18 10.15 6.46
CA ASN A 435 -7.74 10.41 6.69
C ASN A 435 -6.89 9.15 6.53
N CYS A 436 -7.19 8.35 5.51
CA CYS A 436 -6.48 7.10 5.26
C CYS A 436 -5.64 7.19 4.00
N THR A 437 -4.57 6.40 3.98
CA THR A 437 -3.75 6.18 2.79
C THR A 437 -3.89 4.72 2.35
N VAL A 438 -4.38 4.49 1.12
CA VAL A 438 -4.50 3.15 0.52
C VAL A 438 -3.56 3.08 -0.67
N SER A 439 -2.44 2.36 -0.56
CA SER A 439 -1.36 2.47 -1.54
C SER A 439 -0.61 1.20 -1.90
N GLY A 440 -0.33 0.98 -3.19
CA GLY A 440 0.49 -0.16 -3.61
C GLY A 440 -0.20 -1.52 -3.47
N ASN A 441 -1.53 -1.57 -3.38
CA ASN A 441 -2.28 -2.83 -3.23
C ASN A 441 -2.62 -3.43 -4.61
N ILE A 442 -2.73 -4.77 -4.67
CA ILE A 442 -2.89 -5.52 -5.92
C ILE A 442 -4.09 -6.48 -5.83
N ALA A 443 -4.95 -6.52 -6.84
CA ALA A 443 -6.03 -7.50 -6.99
C ALA A 443 -6.38 -7.75 -8.46
N SER A 444 -7.34 -8.61 -8.79
CA SER A 444 -7.94 -8.63 -10.14
C SER A 444 -9.02 -7.56 -10.29
N GLY A 445 -9.78 -7.23 -9.24
CA GLY A 445 -10.76 -6.13 -9.18
C GLY A 445 -10.56 -5.27 -7.93
N GLY A 446 -10.63 -3.94 -8.06
CA GLY A 446 -10.54 -3.05 -6.90
C GLY A 446 -9.21 -3.15 -6.16
N GLY A 447 -8.10 -2.79 -6.81
CA GLY A 447 -6.75 -2.98 -6.28
C GLY A 447 -6.58 -2.37 -4.88
N GLY A 448 -7.03 -1.13 -4.70
CA GLY A 448 -7.11 -0.46 -3.40
C GLY A 448 -8.33 -0.90 -2.59
N ILE A 449 -9.52 -0.54 -3.07
CA ILE A 449 -10.80 -0.82 -2.39
C ILE A 449 -11.80 -1.41 -3.39
N GLU A 450 -12.49 -2.46 -3.00
CA GLU A 450 -13.71 -2.89 -3.67
C GLU A 450 -14.93 -2.77 -2.73
N ASN A 451 -16.00 -2.16 -3.25
CA ASN A 451 -17.31 -2.09 -2.60
C ASN A 451 -18.30 -2.95 -3.39
N PHE A 452 -18.65 -4.12 -2.84
CA PHE A 452 -19.40 -5.15 -3.54
C PHE A 452 -20.69 -5.55 -2.81
N THR A 453 -21.77 -5.78 -3.58
CA THR A 453 -23.04 -6.33 -3.10
C THR A 453 -23.64 -7.36 -4.07
N ASN A 454 -24.24 -8.45 -3.55
CA ASN A 454 -24.75 -9.59 -4.36
C ASN A 454 -26.13 -10.14 -3.95
N ARG A 455 -26.94 -9.34 -3.27
CA ARG A 455 -28.41 -9.47 -3.17
C ARG A 455 -28.98 -10.63 -2.33
N SER A 456 -29.73 -10.24 -1.29
CA SER A 456 -30.94 -10.89 -0.78
C SER A 456 -32.06 -9.90 -0.40
N ASN A 457 -31.74 -8.60 -0.20
CA ASN A 457 -32.69 -7.58 0.28
C ASN A 457 -32.84 -6.39 -0.71
N PRO A 458 -34.04 -6.14 -1.26
CA PRO A 458 -34.29 -5.08 -2.26
C PRO A 458 -34.23 -3.64 -1.71
N SER A 459 -34.09 -3.45 -0.40
CA SER A 459 -33.93 -2.12 0.23
C SER A 459 -32.52 -1.84 0.72
N ALA A 460 -31.60 -2.79 0.55
CA ALA A 460 -30.24 -2.72 1.07
C ALA A 460 -29.30 -1.93 0.14
N ILE A 461 -28.60 -0.93 0.67
CA ILE A 461 -27.61 -0.13 -0.05
C ILE A 461 -26.25 -0.31 0.62
N SER A 462 -25.27 -0.86 -0.12
CA SER A 462 -23.89 -0.90 0.36
C SER A 462 -23.18 0.43 0.07
N ARG A 463 -22.63 1.06 1.11
CA ARG A 463 -22.07 2.43 1.07
C ARG A 463 -20.59 2.44 1.37
N LEU A 464 -19.81 3.08 0.50
CA LEU A 464 -18.42 3.44 0.74
C LEU A 464 -18.31 4.97 0.78
N GLU A 465 -17.82 5.51 1.89
CA GLU A 465 -17.52 6.94 2.04
C GLU A 465 -16.01 7.14 2.18
N VAL A 466 -15.42 7.86 1.23
CA VAL A 466 -13.99 8.20 1.23
C VAL A 466 -13.84 9.69 1.44
N ILE A 467 -13.17 10.05 2.53
CA ILE A 467 -13.12 11.42 3.03
C ILE A 467 -11.68 11.78 3.37
N SER A 468 -11.18 12.89 2.84
CA SER A 468 -9.83 13.39 3.15
C SER A 468 -8.79 12.28 3.10
N SER A 469 -8.82 11.43 2.07
CA SER A 469 -7.99 10.23 1.98
C SER A 469 -7.25 10.16 0.65
N THR A 470 -6.15 9.42 0.61
CA THR A 470 -5.32 9.24 -0.59
C THR A 470 -5.30 7.76 -0.98
N ILE A 471 -5.86 7.43 -2.15
CA ILE A 471 -5.84 6.09 -2.76
C ILE A 471 -4.94 6.15 -4.00
N ALA A 472 -3.73 5.60 -3.91
CA ALA A 472 -2.75 5.76 -4.99
C ALA A 472 -1.87 4.54 -5.26
N ASN A 473 -1.34 4.43 -6.47
CA ASN A 473 -0.39 3.38 -6.85
C ASN A 473 -0.94 1.94 -6.66
N ASN A 474 -2.26 1.75 -6.70
CA ASN A 474 -2.87 0.43 -6.61
C ASN A 474 -3.13 -0.14 -8.00
N THR A 475 -3.07 -1.46 -8.12
CA THR A 475 -3.16 -2.16 -9.42
C THR A 475 -4.27 -3.21 -9.39
N ALA A 476 -5.11 -3.21 -10.43
CA ALA A 476 -6.05 -4.30 -10.70
C ALA A 476 -6.24 -4.51 -12.21
N ASN A 477 -7.09 -5.45 -12.63
CA ASN A 477 -7.54 -5.52 -14.03
C ASN A 477 -8.63 -4.47 -14.32
N ALA A 478 -9.39 -4.07 -13.29
CA ALA A 478 -10.32 -2.94 -13.35
C ALA A 478 -10.46 -2.23 -12.00
N GLY A 479 -10.58 -0.90 -12.04
CA GLY A 479 -10.74 -0.08 -10.84
C GLY A 479 -9.55 -0.22 -9.88
N GLY A 480 -8.33 -0.02 -10.39
CA GLY A 480 -7.09 -0.13 -9.61
C GLY A 480 -7.18 0.60 -8.27
N GLY A 481 -7.74 1.80 -8.23
CA GLY A 481 -8.01 2.53 -7.00
C GLY A 481 -9.24 2.00 -6.26
N ILE A 482 -10.42 2.29 -6.81
CA ILE A 482 -11.71 1.88 -6.23
C ILE A 482 -12.60 1.23 -7.29
N SER A 483 -13.16 0.06 -6.96
CA SER A 483 -14.19 -0.62 -7.75
C SER A 483 -15.52 -0.64 -6.98
N THR A 484 -16.63 -0.27 -7.63
CA THR A 484 -17.98 -0.33 -7.06
C THR A 484 -18.85 -1.27 -7.88
N ILE A 485 -19.32 -2.36 -7.28
CA ILE A 485 -19.92 -3.47 -8.01
C ILE A 485 -21.29 -3.82 -7.42
N VAL A 486 -22.26 -3.99 -8.32
CA VAL A 486 -23.53 -4.66 -8.05
C VAL A 486 -23.58 -5.94 -8.87
N GLY A 487 -23.77 -7.08 -8.20
CA GLY A 487 -23.99 -8.39 -8.82
C GLY A 487 -25.27 -8.47 -9.68
N THR A 488 -25.57 -9.64 -10.25
CA THR A 488 -26.65 -9.82 -11.26
C THR A 488 -28.08 -9.85 -10.70
N GLY A 489 -28.37 -9.02 -9.69
CA GLY A 489 -29.67 -8.90 -9.04
C GLY A 489 -30.35 -7.54 -9.24
N ALA A 490 -31.54 -7.50 -9.86
CA ALA A 490 -32.36 -6.33 -10.19
C ALA A 490 -32.73 -5.29 -9.08
N ASP A 491 -32.35 -5.44 -7.80
CA ASP A 491 -32.80 -4.57 -6.68
C ASP A 491 -31.70 -4.27 -5.63
N ALA A 492 -30.43 -4.70 -5.83
CA ALA A 492 -29.34 -4.25 -4.94
C ALA A 492 -28.72 -2.96 -5.48
N SER A 493 -28.19 -2.11 -4.60
CA SER A 493 -27.42 -0.94 -5.00
C SER A 493 -26.16 -0.78 -4.18
N ALA A 494 -25.09 -0.31 -4.83
CA ALA A 494 -23.84 0.04 -4.19
C ALA A 494 -23.50 1.49 -4.54
N THR A 495 -23.11 2.26 -3.54
CA THR A 495 -22.74 3.67 -3.68
C THR A 495 -21.36 3.91 -3.11
N THR A 496 -20.52 4.58 -3.89
CA THR A 496 -19.26 5.17 -3.43
C THR A 496 -19.38 6.69 -3.47
N THR A 497 -19.00 7.36 -2.39
CA THR A 497 -19.01 8.83 -2.28
C THR A 497 -17.63 9.34 -1.93
N LEU A 498 -17.11 10.25 -2.75
CA LEU A 498 -15.79 10.85 -2.58
C LEU A 498 -15.91 12.30 -2.08
N ARG A 499 -15.07 12.69 -1.13
CA ARG A 499 -14.95 14.08 -0.66
C ARG A 499 -13.53 14.40 -0.26
N ASN A 500 -13.02 15.56 -0.68
CA ASN A 500 -11.69 16.05 -0.30
C ASN A 500 -10.58 15.00 -0.49
N SER A 501 -10.70 14.10 -1.47
CA SER A 501 -9.86 12.89 -1.56
C SER A 501 -9.10 12.80 -2.88
N ILE A 502 -7.91 12.18 -2.82
CA ILE A 502 -7.08 11.88 -3.99
C ILE A 502 -7.31 10.41 -4.37
N VAL A 503 -7.66 10.15 -5.63
CA VAL A 503 -7.64 8.81 -6.22
C VAL A 503 -6.84 8.90 -7.52
N ALA A 504 -5.56 8.55 -7.46
CA ALA A 504 -4.62 8.84 -8.55
C ALA A 504 -3.47 7.83 -8.68
N ASN A 505 -2.77 7.79 -9.81
CA ASN A 505 -1.69 6.85 -10.12
C ASN A 505 -2.10 5.36 -9.97
N ASN A 506 -3.38 5.01 -10.13
CA ASN A 506 -3.82 3.61 -10.04
C ASN A 506 -3.99 2.99 -11.43
N ALA A 507 -3.62 1.72 -11.58
CA ALA A 507 -3.65 1.02 -12.86
C ALA A 507 -4.76 -0.05 -12.92
N PRO A 508 -5.47 -0.21 -14.05
CA PRO A 508 -5.43 0.64 -15.24
C PRO A 508 -6.22 1.94 -15.07
N ASN A 509 -7.16 1.99 -14.12
CA ASN A 509 -8.04 3.15 -13.90
C ASN A 509 -8.18 3.43 -12.40
N ASN A 510 -8.39 4.70 -12.05
CA ASN A 510 -8.63 5.11 -10.66
C ASN A 510 -9.94 4.59 -10.09
N LEU A 511 -11.01 4.64 -10.89
CA LEU A 511 -12.35 4.27 -10.48
C LEU A 511 -12.95 3.29 -11.48
N ALA A 512 -13.76 2.35 -11.01
CA ALA A 512 -14.59 1.53 -11.86
C ALA A 512 -15.97 1.32 -11.23
N LYS A 513 -16.99 1.14 -12.08
CA LYS A 513 -18.32 0.73 -11.64
C LYS A 513 -18.86 -0.38 -12.54
N PHE A 514 -19.52 -1.36 -11.93
CA PHE A 514 -20.09 -2.52 -12.62
C PHE A 514 -21.52 -2.78 -12.12
N GLY A 515 -22.44 -3.02 -13.06
CA GLY A 515 -23.87 -3.17 -12.76
C GLY A 515 -24.64 -1.84 -12.84
N SER A 516 -25.88 -1.89 -13.32
CA SER A 516 -26.70 -0.68 -13.59
C SER A 516 -27.08 0.12 -12.34
N ALA A 517 -27.03 -0.50 -11.17
CA ALA A 517 -27.33 0.12 -9.88
C ALA A 517 -26.07 0.50 -9.07
N ALA A 518 -24.87 0.31 -9.64
CA ALA A 518 -23.64 0.82 -9.04
C ALA A 518 -23.51 2.32 -9.31
N THR A 519 -23.25 3.07 -8.24
CA THR A 519 -23.19 4.53 -8.28
C THR A 519 -21.90 5.02 -7.64
N VAL A 520 -21.28 5.99 -8.28
CA VAL A 520 -20.15 6.75 -7.72
C VAL A 520 -20.55 8.21 -7.78
N THR A 521 -20.34 8.92 -6.68
CA THR A 521 -20.74 10.31 -6.51
C THR A 521 -19.63 11.10 -5.83
N THR A 522 -19.68 12.41 -5.97
CA THR A 522 -18.72 13.37 -5.43
C THR A 522 -19.45 14.38 -4.56
N ASN A 523 -18.85 14.73 -3.42
CA ASN A 523 -19.21 15.88 -2.60
C ASN A 523 -18.19 17.03 -2.76
N GLY A 524 -17.41 17.00 -3.85
CA GLY A 524 -16.47 18.03 -4.24
C GLY A 524 -15.08 17.88 -3.64
N PHE A 525 -14.16 18.71 -4.18
CA PHE A 525 -12.77 18.80 -3.74
C PHE A 525 -11.99 17.50 -3.92
N ASN A 526 -12.33 16.67 -4.89
CA ASN A 526 -11.58 15.45 -5.18
C ASN A 526 -10.56 15.68 -6.29
N LEU A 527 -9.50 14.88 -6.28
CA LEU A 527 -8.50 14.88 -7.35
C LEU A 527 -8.32 13.50 -7.94
N SER A 528 -8.38 13.42 -9.27
CA SER A 528 -8.04 12.21 -10.03
C SER A 528 -7.27 12.57 -11.31
N ASP A 529 -6.13 11.93 -11.53
CA ASP A 529 -5.25 12.16 -12.69
C ASP A 529 -5.71 11.42 -13.95
N ASN A 530 -6.36 10.27 -13.79
CA ASN A 530 -7.00 9.50 -14.86
C ASN A 530 -8.50 9.34 -14.55
N TYR A 531 -9.22 10.46 -14.59
CA TYR A 531 -10.67 10.46 -14.44
C TYR A 531 -11.33 9.90 -15.71
N ASN A 532 -12.03 8.78 -15.56
CA ASN A 532 -12.56 7.98 -16.65
C ASN A 532 -14.09 8.11 -16.84
N GLY A 533 -14.70 9.22 -16.42
CA GLY A 533 -16.13 9.48 -16.68
C GLY A 533 -17.11 8.83 -15.70
N VAL A 534 -16.64 8.21 -14.61
CA VAL A 534 -17.47 7.34 -13.75
C VAL A 534 -18.56 8.07 -12.95
N PHE A 535 -18.38 9.36 -12.64
CA PHE A 535 -19.34 10.24 -11.94
C PHE A 535 -19.27 11.67 -12.48
N THR A 536 -20.35 12.45 -12.48
CA THR A 536 -20.28 13.86 -12.93
C THR A 536 -19.47 14.73 -11.94
N PRO A 537 -18.33 15.33 -12.35
CA PRO A 537 -17.54 16.16 -11.45
C PRO A 537 -18.25 17.46 -11.06
N LEU A 538 -18.04 17.92 -9.84
CA LEU A 538 -18.40 19.26 -9.41
C LEU A 538 -17.30 20.26 -9.82
N GLY A 539 -17.62 21.55 -9.86
CA GLY A 539 -16.64 22.59 -10.22
C GLY A 539 -15.45 22.71 -9.26
N SER A 540 -15.54 22.10 -8.07
CA SER A 540 -14.43 21.98 -7.11
C SER A 540 -13.60 20.70 -7.26
N ASP A 541 -13.99 19.77 -8.14
CA ASP A 541 -13.21 18.57 -8.43
C ASP A 541 -12.15 18.84 -9.51
N ILE A 542 -11.00 18.17 -9.40
CA ILE A 542 -9.84 18.30 -10.26
C ILE A 542 -9.62 16.98 -11.01
N THR A 543 -9.78 16.96 -12.35
CA THR A 543 -9.93 15.71 -13.12
C THR A 543 -8.91 15.48 -14.24
N SER A 544 -7.66 15.90 -14.11
CA SER A 544 -6.63 15.70 -15.16
C SER A 544 -5.16 15.94 -14.78
N PRO A 545 -4.77 16.77 -13.80
CA PRO A 545 -3.35 16.96 -13.48
C PRO A 545 -2.85 15.83 -12.59
N THR A 546 -1.56 15.49 -12.72
CA THR A 546 -0.90 14.56 -11.80
C THR A 546 -0.95 15.13 -10.37
N PRO A 547 -1.25 14.30 -9.35
CA PRO A 547 -1.35 14.77 -7.97
C PRO A 547 -0.02 15.23 -7.39
N ARG A 548 1.11 14.85 -8.02
CA ARG A 548 2.48 15.08 -7.55
C ARG A 548 2.64 14.60 -6.10
N LEU A 549 2.42 13.30 -5.92
CA LEU A 549 2.60 12.64 -4.64
C LEU A 549 4.07 12.25 -4.44
N GLY A 550 4.59 12.52 -3.24
CA GLY A 550 5.86 11.99 -2.79
C GLY A 550 5.76 10.49 -2.49
N PRO A 551 6.89 9.83 -2.21
CA PRO A 551 6.89 8.43 -1.82
C PRO A 551 6.12 8.18 -0.51
N LEU A 552 5.63 6.95 -0.32
CA LEU A 552 4.97 6.54 0.91
C LEU A 552 5.98 6.51 2.07
N SER A 553 5.76 7.33 3.11
CA SER A 553 6.66 7.42 4.27
C SER A 553 5.92 7.93 5.52
N LEU A 554 6.51 7.82 6.71
CA LEU A 554 5.84 8.24 7.96
C LEU A 554 5.52 9.74 8.00
N GLY A 555 6.35 10.60 7.39
CA GLY A 555 6.06 12.03 7.21
C GLY A 555 5.69 12.81 8.48
N GLY A 556 6.15 12.37 9.66
CA GLY A 556 5.83 12.95 10.98
C GLY A 556 4.60 12.37 11.70
N GLY A 557 3.96 11.32 11.16
CA GLY A 557 2.85 10.58 11.78
C GLY A 557 3.21 9.16 12.23
N THR A 558 2.26 8.45 12.84
CA THR A 558 2.44 7.03 13.27
C THR A 558 2.20 6.02 12.15
N THR A 559 1.55 6.44 11.06
CA THR A 559 1.22 5.61 9.89
C THR A 559 1.73 6.27 8.60
N PRO A 560 2.22 5.51 7.59
CA PRO A 560 2.78 6.11 6.39
C PRO A 560 1.77 6.84 5.50
N THR A 561 2.14 7.99 4.93
CA THR A 561 1.33 8.83 4.03
C THR A 561 2.11 9.17 2.74
N HIS A 562 1.38 9.60 1.71
CA HIS A 562 1.96 10.27 0.55
C HIS A 562 1.92 11.78 0.77
N ALA A 563 3.09 12.40 0.96
CA ALA A 563 3.19 13.86 1.04
C ALA A 563 2.83 14.52 -0.31
N LEU A 564 2.26 15.72 -0.28
CA LEU A 564 2.10 16.52 -1.51
C LEU A 564 3.43 17.18 -1.85
N LEU A 565 3.89 17.06 -3.09
CA LEU A 565 5.10 17.72 -3.56
C LEU A 565 4.80 19.16 -4.02
N GLY A 566 5.86 19.97 -4.20
CA GLY A 566 5.71 21.37 -4.58
C GLY A 566 4.93 21.57 -5.87
N SER A 567 4.10 22.61 -5.86
CA SER A 567 3.16 22.92 -6.95
C SER A 567 2.18 21.77 -7.24
N SER A 568 1.91 20.89 -6.27
CA SER A 568 0.81 19.94 -6.37
C SER A 568 -0.54 20.67 -6.53
N PRO A 569 -1.41 20.24 -7.45
CA PRO A 569 -2.77 20.77 -7.58
C PRO A 569 -3.66 20.52 -6.35
N ALA A 570 -3.28 19.62 -5.45
CA ALA A 570 -4.03 19.32 -4.22
C ALA A 570 -3.72 20.30 -3.07
N LEU A 571 -2.66 21.11 -3.18
CA LEU A 571 -2.26 22.05 -2.14
C LEU A 571 -3.22 23.23 -2.04
N ASN A 572 -3.80 23.44 -0.87
CA ASN A 572 -4.68 24.54 -0.50
C ASN A 572 -5.92 24.70 -1.40
N THR A 573 -6.36 23.62 -2.05
CA THR A 573 -7.49 23.64 -3.00
C THR A 573 -8.73 22.92 -2.49
N GLY A 574 -8.63 22.26 -1.34
CA GLY A 574 -9.66 21.44 -0.72
C GLY A 574 -10.47 22.14 0.37
N ASN A 575 -11.14 21.32 1.18
CA ASN A 575 -12.03 21.75 2.27
C ASN A 575 -11.94 20.79 3.46
N ALA A 576 -11.83 21.33 4.68
CA ALA A 576 -11.79 20.56 5.93
C ALA A 576 -13.13 19.89 6.31
N SER A 577 -14.21 20.14 5.56
CA SER A 577 -15.54 19.58 5.82
C SER A 577 -15.53 18.06 5.76
N GLY A 578 -15.36 17.43 6.94
CA GLY A 578 -15.30 15.97 7.07
C GLY A 578 -14.28 15.47 8.08
N SER A 579 -13.20 16.23 8.34
CA SER A 579 -12.18 15.90 9.35
C SER A 579 -11.48 17.15 9.91
N ALA A 580 -11.31 17.22 11.23
CA ALA A 580 -10.60 18.31 11.91
C ALA A 580 -9.08 18.25 11.78
N THR A 581 -8.51 17.06 11.49
CA THR A 581 -7.08 16.85 11.32
C THR A 581 -6.78 16.03 10.08
N ASP A 582 -5.54 16.00 9.64
CA ASP A 582 -5.04 15.05 8.65
C ASP A 582 -4.71 13.69 9.29
N GLN A 583 -4.16 12.77 8.49
CA GLN A 583 -3.76 11.44 8.94
C GLN A 583 -2.69 11.48 10.05
N ARG A 584 -1.81 12.48 10.05
CA ARG A 584 -0.72 12.66 11.02
C ARG A 584 -1.21 13.30 12.32
N GLY A 585 -2.41 13.87 12.31
CA GLY A 585 -2.99 14.62 13.42
C GLY A 585 -2.76 16.14 13.32
N VAL A 586 -2.27 16.63 12.17
CA VAL A 586 -2.11 18.06 11.90
C VAL A 586 -3.49 18.68 11.66
N ALA A 587 -3.78 19.82 12.29
CA ALA A 587 -5.07 20.49 12.16
C ALA A 587 -5.30 21.02 10.74
N ARG A 588 -6.53 20.85 10.22
CA ARG A 588 -6.93 21.38 8.91
C ARG A 588 -7.52 22.78 9.02
N PRO A 589 -7.16 23.72 8.13
CA PRO A 589 -7.80 25.01 8.07
C PRO A 589 -9.24 24.87 7.52
N ALA A 590 -10.18 25.63 8.07
CA ALA A 590 -11.61 25.53 7.70
C ALA A 590 -11.89 25.84 6.21
N THR A 591 -11.00 26.62 5.57
CA THR A 591 -11.00 26.92 4.14
C THR A 591 -9.57 26.80 3.63
N LEU A 592 -9.36 26.32 2.40
CA LEU A 592 -8.03 26.05 1.82
C LEU A 592 -7.29 24.89 2.50
N ALA A 593 -8.01 23.87 2.94
CA ALA A 593 -7.37 22.61 3.32
C ALA A 593 -6.77 21.94 2.09
N ASP A 594 -5.84 21.02 2.29
CA ASP A 594 -5.34 20.19 1.22
C ASP A 594 -6.33 19.06 0.87
N ILE A 595 -6.35 18.68 -0.41
CA ILE A 595 -7.07 17.49 -0.88
C ILE A 595 -6.22 16.26 -0.53
N GLY A 596 -6.84 15.22 0.03
CA GLY A 596 -6.19 13.93 0.34
C GLY A 596 -5.92 13.71 1.83
N ALA A 597 -5.10 12.70 2.15
CA ALA A 597 -4.82 12.23 3.52
C ALA A 597 -4.01 13.20 4.38
N VAL A 598 -3.30 14.14 3.76
CA VAL A 598 -2.31 15.00 4.40
C VAL A 598 -2.77 16.46 4.33
N GLU A 599 -2.46 17.22 5.37
CA GLU A 599 -2.51 18.68 5.40
C GLU A 599 -1.08 19.19 5.55
N MET A 600 -0.50 19.71 4.47
CA MET A 600 0.88 20.18 4.42
C MET A 600 1.02 21.56 5.04
N GLN A 601 1.88 21.69 6.04
CA GLN A 601 2.32 23.00 6.52
C GLN A 601 3.47 23.50 5.64
N ALA A 602 3.15 23.75 4.37
CA ALA A 602 4.12 23.89 3.30
C ALA A 602 4.94 25.19 3.39
N ILE A 603 6.25 25.04 3.61
CA ILE A 603 7.26 26.07 3.37
C ILE A 603 7.96 25.72 2.06
N VAL A 604 7.72 26.53 1.03
CA VAL A 604 8.19 26.25 -0.34
C VAL A 604 9.60 26.80 -0.57
N VAL A 605 10.49 25.92 -1.02
CA VAL A 605 11.78 26.28 -1.60
C VAL A 605 11.59 26.50 -3.10
N ASP A 606 11.74 27.74 -3.56
CA ASP A 606 11.44 28.16 -4.93
C ASP A 606 12.70 28.47 -5.77
N ASN A 607 13.89 28.34 -5.18
CA ASN A 607 15.14 28.53 -5.89
C ASN A 607 16.29 27.69 -5.33
N ALA A 608 17.30 27.43 -6.17
CA ALA A 608 18.45 26.61 -5.83
C ALA A 608 19.63 27.39 -5.18
N GLY A 609 19.42 28.64 -4.80
CA GLY A 609 20.46 29.47 -4.16
C GLY A 609 20.78 29.02 -2.73
N ASP A 610 22.02 29.25 -2.27
CA ASP A 610 22.46 28.95 -0.90
C ASP A 610 21.76 29.83 0.17
N GLY A 611 21.28 31.01 -0.21
CA GLY A 611 20.64 31.93 0.71
C GLY A 611 19.76 32.97 0.03
N GLY A 612 19.07 33.77 0.85
CA GLY A 612 18.05 34.71 0.41
C GLY A 612 16.63 34.13 0.50
N PRO A 613 15.59 34.95 0.30
CA PRO A 613 14.20 34.49 0.28
C PRO A 613 14.00 33.31 -0.69
N GLY A 614 13.17 32.34 -0.30
CA GLY A 614 12.84 31.16 -1.11
C GLY A 614 13.91 30.06 -1.18
N SER A 615 15.08 30.26 -0.55
CA SER A 615 16.11 29.22 -0.44
C SER A 615 15.80 28.19 0.65
N LEU A 616 16.42 26.99 0.56
CA LEU A 616 16.32 25.95 1.60
C LEU A 616 16.75 26.47 2.99
N ARG A 617 17.77 27.33 3.03
CA ARG A 617 18.23 27.99 4.26
C ARG A 617 17.16 28.86 4.90
N ALA A 618 16.48 29.68 4.09
CA ALA A 618 15.37 30.50 4.57
C ALA A 618 14.18 29.64 5.02
N ALA A 619 13.91 28.52 4.33
CA ALA A 619 12.86 27.59 4.71
C ALA A 619 13.11 26.96 6.09
N ILE A 620 14.31 26.42 6.35
CA ILE A 620 14.67 25.85 7.66
C ILE A 620 14.62 26.91 8.77
N THR A 621 15.08 28.13 8.47
CA THR A 621 15.02 29.25 9.43
C THR A 621 13.58 29.58 9.80
N THR A 622 12.68 29.55 8.82
CA THR A 622 11.24 29.79 9.02
C THR A 622 10.63 28.69 9.86
N ALA A 623 10.88 27.42 9.54
CA ALA A 623 10.37 26.28 10.30
C ALA A 623 10.80 26.35 11.78
N ASN A 624 12.09 26.59 12.03
CA ASN A 624 12.60 26.75 13.40
C ASN A 624 11.92 27.89 14.18
N SER A 625 11.37 28.90 13.50
CA SER A 625 10.67 30.01 14.14
C SER A 625 9.19 29.73 14.47
N ASN A 626 8.59 28.70 13.87
CA ASN A 626 7.19 28.33 14.08
C ASN A 626 6.95 27.52 15.37
N GLY A 627 8.02 27.11 16.08
CA GLY A 627 7.91 26.26 17.27
C GLY A 627 7.72 24.78 16.93
N PHE A 628 7.19 23.98 17.85
CA PHE A 628 7.13 22.50 17.75
C PHE A 628 5.98 21.93 16.90
N ALA A 629 5.21 22.78 16.22
CA ALA A 629 4.27 22.29 15.20
C ALA A 629 5.06 21.64 14.06
N LEU A 630 4.48 20.62 13.43
CA LEU A 630 5.14 19.93 12.31
C LEU A 630 5.10 20.81 11.06
N ASP A 631 6.25 21.33 10.65
CA ASP A 631 6.40 22.02 9.37
C ASP A 631 6.83 21.05 8.25
N ASP A 632 6.39 21.35 7.02
CA ASP A 632 6.75 20.59 5.84
C ASP A 632 7.52 21.48 4.84
N ILE A 633 8.80 21.17 4.60
CA ILE A 633 9.57 21.80 3.52
C ILE A 633 9.35 21.03 2.22
N ILE A 634 8.89 21.74 1.19
CA ILE A 634 8.69 21.21 -0.16
C ILE A 634 9.43 22.07 -1.20
N PHE A 635 9.68 21.52 -2.39
CA PHE A 635 10.45 22.19 -3.44
C PHE A 635 9.55 22.48 -4.65
N ASP A 636 9.51 23.74 -5.12
CA ASP A 636 8.69 24.12 -6.26
C ASP A 636 9.09 23.35 -7.51
N ASN A 637 8.16 22.55 -8.04
CA ASN A 637 8.36 21.76 -9.24
C ASN A 637 8.67 22.58 -10.50
N ASN A 638 8.37 23.89 -10.53
CA ASN A 638 8.79 24.74 -11.67
C ASN A 638 10.31 24.90 -11.76
N VAL A 639 11.00 24.78 -10.63
CA VAL A 639 12.47 24.82 -10.55
C VAL A 639 13.03 23.42 -10.42
N PHE A 640 12.45 22.63 -9.53
CA PHE A 640 12.94 21.32 -9.12
C PHE A 640 12.25 20.14 -9.81
N GLY A 641 11.50 20.39 -10.89
CA GLY A 641 10.99 19.34 -11.79
C GLY A 641 12.01 18.86 -12.83
N THR A 642 13.22 19.43 -12.80
CA THR A 642 14.39 18.98 -13.56
C THR A 642 15.57 18.87 -12.58
N PRO A 643 16.65 18.12 -12.91
CA PRO A 643 17.79 17.98 -12.00
C PRO A 643 18.40 19.32 -11.57
N GLN A 644 18.42 19.58 -10.26
CA GLN A 644 18.97 20.78 -9.63
C GLN A 644 19.98 20.42 -8.54
N THR A 645 20.96 21.32 -8.34
CA THR A 645 21.93 21.24 -7.23
C THR A 645 21.87 22.51 -6.38
N ILE A 646 21.59 22.36 -5.08
CA ILE A 646 21.76 23.40 -4.07
C ILE A 646 23.19 23.28 -3.52
N SER A 647 24.03 24.26 -3.83
CA SER A 647 25.44 24.25 -3.44
C SER A 647 25.70 25.22 -2.29
N LEU A 648 25.95 24.67 -1.10
CA LEU A 648 26.06 25.40 0.16
C LEU A 648 27.49 25.94 0.38
N ALA A 649 27.64 27.24 0.57
CA ALA A 649 28.91 27.86 0.93
C ALA A 649 29.15 27.82 2.45
N THR A 650 28.09 27.69 3.25
CA THR A 650 28.13 27.58 4.71
C THR A 650 27.12 26.54 5.23
N ALA A 651 27.30 26.06 6.46
CA ALA A 651 26.37 25.12 7.09
C ALA A 651 24.93 25.64 7.08
N LEU A 652 23.94 24.79 6.81
CA LEU A 652 22.53 25.12 7.02
C LEU A 652 22.27 25.38 8.52
N PRO A 653 21.21 26.14 8.88
CA PRO A 653 20.82 26.29 10.28
C PRO A 653 20.51 24.93 10.90
N ASP A 654 20.91 24.73 12.15
CA ASP A 654 20.55 23.51 12.89
C ASP A 654 19.03 23.40 13.01
N ILE A 655 18.49 22.21 12.78
CA ILE A 655 17.06 21.92 12.85
C ILE A 655 16.67 21.81 14.33
N GLY A 656 15.80 22.71 14.76
CA GLY A 656 15.38 22.90 16.15
C GLY A 656 13.96 22.41 16.47
N THR A 657 13.21 21.99 15.45
CA THR A 657 11.80 21.59 15.54
C THR A 657 11.51 20.32 14.75
N ASN A 658 10.35 19.71 14.99
CA ASN A 658 9.84 18.61 14.19
C ASN A 658 9.68 19.06 12.73
N LEU A 659 10.38 18.39 11.82
CA LEU A 659 10.50 18.85 10.45
C LEU A 659 10.45 17.68 9.48
N THR A 660 9.63 17.85 8.45
CA THR A 660 9.66 17.00 7.26
C THR A 660 10.28 17.77 6.09
N ILE A 661 11.22 17.16 5.39
CA ILE A 661 11.81 17.69 4.15
C ILE A 661 11.49 16.72 3.02
N ASN A 662 10.59 17.11 2.12
CA ASN A 662 10.11 16.28 1.02
C ASN A 662 10.71 16.75 -0.30
N GLY A 663 11.80 16.10 -0.71
CA GLY A 663 12.44 16.34 -2.00
C GLY A 663 11.65 15.74 -3.17
N PRO A 664 11.87 16.24 -4.39
CA PRO A 664 11.18 15.78 -5.61
C PRO A 664 11.64 14.40 -6.12
N GLY A 665 12.80 13.91 -5.66
CA GLY A 665 13.46 12.70 -6.14
C GLY A 665 14.97 12.79 -5.96
N ALA A 666 15.64 11.69 -5.58
CA ALA A 666 17.09 11.71 -5.34
C ALA A 666 17.93 11.89 -6.61
N ASP A 667 17.37 11.52 -7.76
CA ASP A 667 17.89 11.81 -9.10
C ASP A 667 17.69 13.28 -9.52
N THR A 668 16.76 13.98 -8.87
CA THR A 668 16.30 15.31 -9.26
C THR A 668 16.84 16.42 -8.37
N LEU A 669 17.01 16.21 -7.06
CA LEU A 669 17.56 17.22 -6.15
C LEU A 669 18.85 16.73 -5.49
N THR A 670 19.95 17.46 -5.68
CA THR A 670 21.17 17.32 -4.88
C THR A 670 21.35 18.51 -3.95
N VAL A 671 21.50 18.26 -2.65
CA VAL A 671 21.95 19.26 -1.67
C VAL A 671 23.38 18.91 -1.29
N GLN A 672 24.31 19.83 -1.54
CA GLN A 672 25.73 19.58 -1.33
C GLN A 672 26.45 20.72 -0.65
N ARG A 673 27.51 20.38 0.08
CA ARG A 673 28.55 21.35 0.43
C ARG A 673 29.36 21.70 -0.82
N ALA A 674 29.56 22.99 -1.07
CA ALA A 674 30.32 23.49 -2.21
C ALA A 674 31.81 23.13 -2.13
N ASP A 675 32.46 23.00 -3.30
CA ASP A 675 33.91 22.81 -3.37
C ASP A 675 34.64 24.02 -2.78
N GLY A 676 35.65 23.77 -1.95
CA GLY A 676 36.39 24.82 -1.22
C GLY A 676 35.66 25.44 -0.03
N ALA A 677 34.38 25.12 0.22
CA ALA A 677 33.68 25.57 1.41
C ALA A 677 34.28 24.95 2.69
N PRO A 678 34.15 25.62 3.86
CA PRO A 678 34.54 25.06 5.16
C PRO A 678 33.95 23.67 5.41
N ASN A 679 34.53 22.95 6.37
CA ASN A 679 34.02 21.65 6.78
C ASN A 679 32.73 21.85 7.61
N PHE A 680 31.61 21.36 7.08
CA PHE A 680 30.33 21.26 7.80
C PHE A 680 29.48 20.10 7.27
N ASN A 681 28.58 19.62 8.12
CA ASN A 681 27.49 18.71 7.77
C ASN A 681 26.49 19.40 6.85
N VAL A 682 25.88 18.68 5.91
CA VAL A 682 24.81 19.25 5.08
C VAL A 682 23.58 19.53 5.94
N PHE A 683 23.13 18.54 6.73
CA PHE A 683 22.04 18.67 7.68
C PHE A 683 22.49 18.33 9.10
N SER A 684 21.95 19.07 10.07
CA SER A 684 22.25 18.95 11.50
C SER A 684 20.98 19.26 12.29
N SER A 685 20.73 18.55 13.39
CA SER A 685 19.67 18.88 14.35
C SER A 685 20.24 19.21 15.72
N VAL A 686 19.51 19.98 16.52
CA VAL A 686 19.87 20.25 17.93
C VAL A 686 19.48 19.07 18.82
N LEU A 687 19.99 19.02 20.05
CA LEU A 687 19.56 18.04 21.03
C LEU A 687 18.19 18.41 21.62
N LEU A 688 17.16 17.65 21.27
CA LEU A 688 15.80 17.76 21.82
C LEU A 688 15.22 16.36 22.03
N ILE A 689 14.76 16.08 23.25
CA ILE A 689 14.11 14.79 23.55
C ILE A 689 12.76 14.74 22.85
N GLY A 690 12.58 13.73 21.98
CA GLY A 690 11.33 13.51 21.25
C GLY A 690 11.21 14.29 19.93
N GLY A 691 12.26 14.96 19.48
CA GLY A 691 12.27 15.58 18.15
C GLY A 691 12.29 14.53 17.02
N GLU A 692 11.59 14.83 15.93
CA GLU A 692 11.52 13.99 14.72
C GLU A 692 11.99 14.75 13.48
N LEU A 693 12.86 14.11 12.68
CA LEU A 693 13.30 14.61 11.39
C LEU A 693 13.05 13.55 10.32
N ALA A 694 12.23 13.88 9.34
CA ALA A 694 12.00 13.04 8.17
C ALA A 694 12.56 13.71 6.92
N ILE A 695 13.39 12.99 6.16
CA ILE A 695 13.93 13.46 4.89
C ILE A 695 13.64 12.44 3.81
N SER A 696 13.08 12.88 2.70
CA SER A 696 12.76 12.02 1.57
C SER A 696 13.17 12.61 0.22
N GLY A 697 13.41 11.74 -0.76
CA GLY A 697 13.47 12.14 -2.18
C GLY A 697 14.56 13.15 -2.54
N LEU A 698 15.78 13.02 -2.00
CA LEU A 698 16.90 13.89 -2.37
C LEU A 698 18.26 13.20 -2.24
N THR A 699 19.28 13.77 -2.87
CA THR A 699 20.69 13.40 -2.73
C THR A 699 21.39 14.34 -1.75
N VAL A 700 22.12 13.79 -0.77
CA VAL A 700 23.01 14.54 0.13
C VAL A 700 24.46 14.24 -0.23
N ARG A 701 25.23 15.28 -0.57
CA ARG A 701 26.56 15.08 -1.14
C ARG A 701 27.65 15.97 -0.56
N ASN A 702 28.88 15.43 -0.54
CA ASN A 702 30.13 16.14 -0.25
C ASN A 702 30.19 16.86 1.12
N GLY A 703 29.30 16.53 2.06
CA GLY A 703 29.34 17.06 3.42
C GLY A 703 30.62 16.67 4.16
N ARG A 704 31.07 17.51 5.09
CA ARG A 704 32.33 17.37 5.84
C ARG A 704 32.17 17.73 7.31
N GLY A 705 31.49 16.88 8.08
CA GLY A 705 31.20 17.11 9.49
C GLY A 705 32.21 16.51 10.47
N PHE A 706 32.10 16.87 11.75
CA PHE A 706 32.81 16.14 12.81
C PHE A 706 32.14 14.79 13.08
N PHE A 707 30.81 14.76 13.27
CA PHE A 707 29.99 13.55 13.24
C PHE A 707 28.98 13.66 12.11
N GLY A 708 28.76 12.62 11.31
CA GLY A 708 27.65 12.58 10.35
C GLY A 708 27.89 13.40 9.08
N GLY A 709 28.95 13.14 8.33
CA GLY A 709 29.45 14.00 7.24
C GLY A 709 28.36 14.61 6.35
N GLY A 710 27.37 13.81 5.93
CA GLY A 710 26.15 14.29 5.29
C GLY A 710 25.13 14.81 6.31
N ILE A 711 24.66 13.94 7.20
CA ILE A 711 23.61 14.23 8.19
C ILE A 711 24.09 13.87 9.61
N PHE A 712 23.95 14.81 10.53
CA PHE A 712 24.02 14.55 11.97
C PHE A 712 22.65 14.79 12.60
N SER A 713 22.15 13.84 13.40
CA SER A 713 20.84 14.02 14.04
C SER A 713 20.82 13.52 15.47
N TYR A 714 20.30 14.37 16.35
CA TYR A 714 19.83 14.00 17.69
C TYR A 714 18.33 13.64 17.72
N PHE A 715 17.63 13.91 16.62
CA PHE A 715 16.21 13.57 16.47
C PHE A 715 16.08 12.16 15.94
N ALA A 716 14.93 11.52 16.18
CA ALA A 716 14.60 10.31 15.45
C ALA A 716 14.62 10.63 13.96
N LEU A 717 15.45 9.91 13.19
CA LEU A 717 15.71 10.20 11.79
C LEU A 717 15.04 9.14 10.91
N SER A 718 14.09 9.58 10.09
CA SER A 718 13.52 8.77 9.01
C SER A 718 14.09 9.21 7.67
N LEU A 719 14.68 8.27 6.93
CA LEU A 719 15.15 8.49 5.56
C LEU A 719 14.36 7.58 4.60
N SER A 720 13.81 8.16 3.54
CA SER A 720 13.08 7.42 2.51
C SER A 720 13.49 7.87 1.11
N ASN A 721 13.96 6.95 0.27
CA ASN A 721 14.38 7.29 -1.10
C ASN A 721 15.45 8.40 -1.15
N VAL A 722 16.42 8.34 -0.23
CA VAL A 722 17.52 9.30 -0.13
C VAL A 722 18.83 8.67 -0.59
N HIS A 723 19.63 9.42 -1.35
CA HIS A 723 20.98 9.01 -1.73
C HIS A 723 22.04 9.83 -0.99
N LEU A 724 22.84 9.22 -0.12
CA LEU A 724 23.96 9.88 0.55
C LEU A 724 25.26 9.46 -0.10
N THR A 725 25.95 10.40 -0.77
CA THR A 725 27.13 10.08 -1.56
C THR A 725 28.31 11.03 -1.37
N GLY A 726 29.53 10.48 -1.27
CA GLY A 726 30.76 11.28 -1.20
C GLY A 726 30.93 12.10 0.07
N ASN A 727 30.14 11.85 1.11
CA ASN A 727 30.21 12.59 2.37
C ASN A 727 31.34 12.07 3.25
N GLN A 728 31.97 12.95 4.02
CA GLN A 728 33.14 12.64 4.82
C GLN A 728 32.96 13.14 6.25
N SER A 729 33.43 12.38 7.24
CA SER A 729 33.49 12.81 8.63
C SER A 729 34.91 12.66 9.16
N THR A 730 35.34 13.55 10.06
CA THR A 730 36.61 13.40 10.79
C THR A 730 36.47 12.66 12.12
N GLY A 731 35.24 12.33 12.54
CA GLY A 731 34.93 11.61 13.76
C GLY A 731 34.25 10.28 13.44
N ALA A 732 32.92 10.28 13.28
CA ALA A 732 32.17 9.09 12.92
C ALA A 732 30.96 9.38 12.02
N GLY A 733 30.56 8.40 11.20
CA GLY A 733 29.41 8.48 10.30
C GLY A 733 29.70 9.32 9.09
N GLY A 734 30.27 8.75 8.03
CA GLY A 734 30.60 9.54 6.83
C GLY A 734 29.35 10.06 6.13
N GLY A 735 28.32 9.22 5.97
CA GLY A 735 27.00 9.61 5.49
C GLY A 735 26.12 10.15 6.61
N VAL A 736 25.83 9.32 7.62
CA VAL A 736 24.95 9.63 8.75
C VAL A 736 25.62 9.29 10.08
N ALA A 737 25.45 10.16 11.07
CA ALA A 737 25.65 9.82 12.48
C ALA A 737 24.40 10.14 13.30
N LEU A 738 23.91 9.15 14.04
CA LEU A 738 22.79 9.29 14.97
C LEU A 738 23.36 9.46 16.38
N GLY A 739 23.15 10.64 16.98
CA GLY A 739 23.47 10.89 18.37
C GLY A 739 22.24 10.70 19.24
N LEU A 740 22.13 9.64 20.03
CA LEU A 740 21.02 9.45 20.98
C LEU A 740 19.63 9.20 20.33
N ALA A 741 19.58 8.82 19.05
CA ALA A 741 18.35 8.77 18.25
C ALA A 741 18.07 7.39 17.61
N ASN A 742 16.79 7.15 17.27
CA ASN A 742 16.38 6.02 16.42
C ASN A 742 16.54 6.37 14.94
N GLY A 743 16.83 5.36 14.11
CA GLY A 743 16.92 5.50 12.66
C GLY A 743 16.01 4.52 11.92
N VAL A 744 15.25 5.01 10.94
CA VAL A 744 14.49 4.17 10.00
C VAL A 744 14.84 4.58 8.58
N PHE A 745 15.65 3.77 7.90
CA PHE A 745 16.14 4.04 6.55
C PHE A 745 15.53 3.03 5.58
N SER A 746 14.82 3.54 4.58
CA SER A 746 14.06 2.75 3.61
C SER A 746 14.34 3.24 2.19
N ASN A 747 14.56 2.31 1.28
CA ASN A 747 14.83 2.63 -0.13
C ASN A 747 16.01 3.59 -0.34
N CYS A 748 17.00 3.56 0.56
CA CYS A 748 18.11 4.51 0.58
C CYS A 748 19.36 3.92 -0.08
N THR A 749 20.21 4.79 -0.63
CA THR A 749 21.54 4.42 -1.09
C THR A 749 22.62 5.22 -0.38
N PHE A 750 23.53 4.53 0.30
CA PHE A 750 24.71 5.14 0.92
C PHE A 750 25.94 4.71 0.13
N SER A 751 26.60 5.64 -0.58
CA SER A 751 27.76 5.29 -1.37
C SER A 751 28.96 6.20 -1.25
N ASN A 752 30.17 5.64 -1.31
CA ASN A 752 31.41 6.42 -1.36
C ASN A 752 31.56 7.43 -0.21
N ASN A 753 30.94 7.16 0.94
CA ASN A 753 31.10 7.97 2.14
C ASN A 753 32.33 7.50 2.94
N SER A 754 32.94 8.40 3.71
CA SER A 754 34.12 8.05 4.51
C SER A 754 34.14 8.65 5.92
N ALA A 755 34.65 7.90 6.90
CA ALA A 755 34.86 8.38 8.27
C ALA A 755 35.96 7.57 8.97
N PRO A 756 36.43 7.98 10.16
CA PRO A 756 37.18 7.05 11.00
C PRO A 756 36.36 5.85 11.46
N GLU A 757 35.10 6.06 11.81
CA GLU A 757 34.19 5.01 12.28
C GLU A 757 32.83 5.12 11.58
N GLY A 758 32.25 4.00 11.11
CA GLY A 758 30.96 4.03 10.41
C GLY A 758 31.05 4.80 9.09
N GLY A 759 31.71 4.25 8.07
CA GLY A 759 31.99 4.94 6.81
C GLY A 759 30.73 5.47 6.12
N ALA A 760 29.64 4.69 6.08
CA ALA A 760 28.33 5.20 5.70
C ALA A 760 27.49 5.63 6.90
N ILE A 761 27.26 4.72 7.86
CA ILE A 761 26.36 4.95 8.99
C ILE A 761 27.10 4.68 10.29
N TYR A 762 27.05 5.65 11.20
CA TYR A 762 27.42 5.50 12.59
C TYR A 762 26.19 5.60 13.50
N TYR A 763 26.03 4.60 14.34
CA TYR A 763 24.98 4.53 15.35
C TYR A 763 25.64 4.28 16.71
N ASP A 764 25.42 5.20 17.66
CA ASP A 764 25.88 5.11 19.04
C ASP A 764 24.74 5.34 20.02
N GLY A 765 24.62 4.44 20.99
CA GLY A 765 23.47 4.32 21.89
C GLY A 765 23.67 4.89 23.29
N ASP A 766 24.51 5.90 23.51
CA ASP A 766 24.75 6.43 24.87
C ASP A 766 23.58 7.29 25.44
N GLN A 767 23.57 7.44 26.76
CA GLN A 767 22.80 8.37 27.62
C GLN A 767 21.26 8.28 27.75
N PHE A 768 20.46 7.80 26.78
CA PHE A 768 18.97 7.86 26.90
C PHE A 768 18.17 6.66 26.35
N GLY A 769 18.63 5.44 26.62
CA GLY A 769 17.83 4.20 26.55
C GLY A 769 17.60 3.61 25.14
N GLY A 770 18.01 2.34 24.95
CA GLY A 770 17.46 1.37 24.00
C GLY A 770 17.12 1.84 22.59
N LYS A 771 18.09 2.42 21.87
CA LYS A 771 17.87 2.93 20.51
C LYS A 771 18.05 1.84 19.44
N ARG A 772 17.45 2.07 18.27
CA ARG A 772 17.41 1.10 17.17
C ARG A 772 17.65 1.77 15.82
N LEU A 773 18.41 1.09 14.97
CA LEU A 773 18.52 1.38 13.55
C LEU A 773 17.86 0.26 12.73
N LEU A 774 16.88 0.62 11.92
CA LEU A 774 16.23 -0.25 10.94
C LEU A 774 16.63 0.18 9.53
N VAL A 775 17.24 -0.73 8.77
CA VAL A 775 17.60 -0.55 7.37
C VAL A 775 16.82 -1.57 6.53
N VAL A 776 15.99 -1.08 5.61
CA VAL A 776 15.11 -1.92 4.78
C VAL A 776 15.24 -1.51 3.32
N ASN A 777 15.24 -2.48 2.40
CA ASN A 777 15.21 -2.21 0.96
C ASN A 777 16.30 -1.20 0.54
N SER A 778 17.51 -1.30 1.10
CA SER A 778 18.52 -0.26 0.95
C SER A 778 19.86 -0.82 0.47
N THR A 779 20.62 0.02 -0.23
CA THR A 779 21.93 -0.32 -0.78
C THR A 779 23.03 0.50 -0.09
N ILE A 780 24.03 -0.17 0.49
CA ILE A 780 25.17 0.47 1.15
C ILE A 780 26.45 -0.01 0.46
N SER A 781 27.08 0.85 -0.33
CA SER A 781 28.14 0.42 -1.25
C SER A 781 29.33 1.36 -1.40
N GLY A 782 30.55 0.82 -1.41
CA GLY A 782 31.75 1.61 -1.66
C GLY A 782 32.16 2.58 -0.54
N ASN A 783 31.62 2.42 0.67
CA ASN A 783 31.93 3.30 1.80
C ASN A 783 33.22 2.85 2.50
N THR A 784 33.95 3.79 3.11
CA THR A 784 35.27 3.54 3.69
C THR A 784 35.39 4.02 5.14
N ALA A 785 35.97 3.20 6.01
CA ALA A 785 36.34 3.58 7.37
C ALA A 785 37.83 3.37 7.63
N THR A 786 38.51 4.24 8.38
CA THR A 786 39.90 3.95 8.79
C THR A 786 39.97 3.05 10.04
N GLY A 787 38.91 3.02 10.84
CA GLY A 787 38.68 2.15 12.00
C GLY A 787 37.67 1.04 11.68
N SER A 788 36.50 1.07 12.32
CA SER A 788 35.48 0.02 12.20
C SER A 788 34.26 0.43 11.36
N GLY A 789 33.64 -0.57 10.69
CA GLY A 789 32.32 -0.43 10.06
C GLY A 789 32.34 0.41 8.80
N GLY A 790 32.90 -0.11 7.70
CA GLY A 790 32.99 0.63 6.44
C GLY A 790 31.62 1.02 5.90
N GLY A 791 30.67 0.09 5.93
CA GLY A 791 29.26 0.36 5.71
C GLY A 791 28.58 0.88 6.97
N ILE A 792 28.40 0.01 7.97
CA ILE A 792 27.70 0.34 9.22
C ILE A 792 28.61 0.03 10.41
N LEU A 793 28.72 0.98 11.33
CA LEU A 793 29.12 0.70 12.71
C LEU A 793 27.91 0.87 13.63
N ALA A 794 27.53 -0.21 14.32
CA ALA A 794 26.53 -0.19 15.37
C ALA A 794 27.20 -0.42 16.72
N ARG A 795 27.18 0.60 17.59
CA ARG A 795 27.82 0.57 18.91
C ARG A 795 26.81 0.91 20.02
N THR A 796 26.97 0.27 21.16
CA THR A 796 26.28 0.65 22.40
C THR A 796 27.29 1.25 23.38
N GLY A 797 27.00 2.44 23.92
CA GLY A 797 27.85 3.17 24.87
C GLY A 797 27.98 2.52 26.25
N ALA A 798 28.74 3.15 27.17
CA ALA A 798 29.18 2.57 28.45
C ALA A 798 28.19 2.66 29.63
N ASP A 799 26.98 3.20 29.43
CA ASP A 799 26.02 3.41 30.51
C ASP A 799 25.27 2.12 30.85
N ALA A 800 25.31 1.73 32.13
CA ALA A 800 24.87 0.43 32.60
C ALA A 800 23.33 0.25 32.56
N GLY A 801 22.87 -0.74 31.80
CA GLY A 801 21.86 -1.68 32.33
C GLY A 801 20.38 -1.48 32.03
N LEU A 802 19.96 -0.77 30.96
CA LEU A 802 18.51 -0.70 30.69
C LEU A 802 18.00 -1.11 29.31
N ASN A 803 18.77 -1.24 28.22
CA ASN A 803 18.29 -1.86 26.96
C ASN A 803 19.45 -2.13 25.97
N PRO A 804 19.44 -3.24 25.20
CA PRO A 804 20.44 -3.49 24.15
C PRO A 804 20.32 -2.48 22.99
N GLY A 805 21.43 -2.10 22.36
CA GLY A 805 21.41 -1.41 21.06
C GLY A 805 20.99 -2.39 19.96
N ILE A 806 20.06 -2.00 19.08
CA ILE A 806 19.49 -2.92 18.07
C ILE A 806 19.76 -2.43 16.64
N LEU A 807 20.41 -3.27 15.83
CA LEU A 807 20.52 -3.10 14.38
C LEU A 807 19.70 -4.18 13.67
N ILE A 808 18.77 -3.77 12.81
CA ILE A 808 18.01 -4.70 11.97
C ILE A 808 18.16 -4.30 10.51
N VAL A 809 18.64 -5.25 9.71
CA VAL A 809 18.81 -5.09 8.26
C VAL A 809 17.97 -6.14 7.54
N ARG A 810 17.12 -5.69 6.61
CA ARG A 810 16.21 -6.56 5.85
C ARG A 810 16.21 -6.18 4.37
N ASN A 811 16.11 -7.18 3.49
CA ASN A 811 15.94 -6.97 2.05
C ASN A 811 16.95 -5.94 1.51
N SER A 812 18.22 -6.00 1.93
CA SER A 812 19.19 -4.94 1.67
C SER A 812 20.49 -5.50 1.12
N THR A 813 21.28 -4.65 0.48
CA THR A 813 22.57 -5.02 -0.11
C THR A 813 23.68 -4.15 0.47
N ILE A 814 24.61 -4.77 1.20
CA ILE A 814 25.78 -4.12 1.82
C ILE A 814 27.04 -4.71 1.18
N ALA A 815 27.63 -3.98 0.23
CA ALA A 815 28.71 -4.51 -0.59
C ALA A 815 29.85 -3.54 -0.88
N ASN A 816 31.03 -4.05 -1.18
CA ASN A 816 32.18 -3.25 -1.62
C ASN A 816 32.62 -2.16 -0.62
N ASN A 817 32.28 -2.28 0.66
CA ASN A 817 32.71 -1.35 1.70
C ASN A 817 34.06 -1.78 2.29
N ALA A 818 34.85 -0.82 2.77
CA ALA A 818 36.18 -1.08 3.33
C ALA A 818 36.34 -0.48 4.73
N ALA A 819 37.01 -1.18 5.64
CA ALA A 819 37.39 -0.70 6.96
C ALA A 819 38.73 -1.31 7.41
N ALA A 820 39.27 -0.90 8.56
CA ALA A 820 40.27 -1.70 9.25
C ALA A 820 39.61 -2.89 10.00
N GLY A 821 38.41 -2.70 10.55
CA GLY A 821 37.61 -3.72 11.22
C GLY A 821 36.16 -3.79 10.71
N GLY A 822 35.74 -4.91 10.12
CA GLY A 822 34.35 -5.07 9.63
C GLY A 822 34.00 -4.09 8.51
N GLY A 823 34.45 -4.39 7.29
CA GLY A 823 34.19 -3.56 6.11
C GLY A 823 32.71 -3.36 5.84
N GLY A 824 31.89 -4.40 5.95
CA GLY A 824 30.44 -4.31 5.76
C GLY A 824 29.74 -3.77 7.00
N ILE A 825 29.57 -4.64 8.00
CA ILE A 825 28.97 -4.31 9.29
C ILE A 825 29.97 -4.61 10.41
N ALA A 826 30.22 -3.62 11.27
CA ALA A 826 30.84 -3.81 12.57
C ALA A 826 29.79 -3.60 13.66
N SER A 827 29.66 -4.55 14.58
CA SER A 827 28.80 -4.43 15.74
C SER A 827 29.65 -4.52 17.00
N GLU A 828 29.53 -3.52 17.86
CA GLU A 828 30.37 -3.34 19.04
C GLU A 828 29.51 -2.99 20.27
N THR A 829 30.06 -3.19 21.47
CA THR A 829 29.43 -2.76 22.72
C THR A 829 30.50 -2.36 23.72
N ALA A 830 30.19 -1.39 24.57
CA ALA A 830 30.97 -1.13 25.76
C ALA A 830 30.84 -2.28 26.78
N ALA A 831 31.82 -2.39 27.67
CA ALA A 831 31.88 -3.44 28.67
C ALA A 831 30.65 -3.39 29.61
N GLY A 832 29.95 -4.53 29.75
CA GLY A 832 28.76 -4.66 30.59
C GLY A 832 27.42 -4.45 29.87
N ASN A 833 27.44 -4.07 28.59
CA ASN A 833 26.24 -3.88 27.75
C ASN A 833 26.13 -4.93 26.64
N THR A 834 24.98 -4.94 25.95
CA THR A 834 24.70 -5.87 24.85
C THR A 834 24.24 -5.12 23.59
N THR A 835 24.64 -5.63 22.43
CA THR A 835 24.17 -5.15 21.11
C THR A 835 23.61 -6.35 20.35
N LEU A 836 22.45 -6.18 19.72
CA LEU A 836 21.81 -7.19 18.88
C LEU A 836 21.78 -6.73 17.42
N THR A 837 22.37 -7.52 16.54
CA THR A 837 22.28 -7.33 15.09
C THR A 837 21.52 -8.47 14.46
N SER A 838 20.47 -8.19 13.69
CA SER A 838 19.71 -9.22 12.97
C SER A 838 19.67 -8.96 11.47
N LEU A 839 19.94 -10.01 10.69
CA LEU A 839 19.92 -9.98 9.22
C LEU A 839 18.84 -10.90 8.66
N ARG A 840 18.13 -10.44 7.63
CA ARG A 840 17.17 -11.26 6.87
C ARG A 840 17.15 -10.88 5.41
N ASN A 841 17.14 -11.87 4.52
CA ASN A 841 17.04 -11.62 3.08
C ASN A 841 18.02 -10.56 2.57
N THR A 842 19.24 -10.57 3.11
CA THR A 842 20.21 -9.47 2.95
C THR A 842 21.50 -10.01 2.35
N ILE A 843 22.05 -9.28 1.38
CA ILE A 843 23.39 -9.52 0.85
C ILE A 843 24.39 -8.71 1.69
N VAL A 844 25.36 -9.37 2.32
CA VAL A 844 26.52 -8.71 2.95
C VAL A 844 27.79 -9.34 2.39
N ALA A 845 28.32 -8.78 1.31
CA ALA A 845 29.36 -9.44 0.51
C ALA A 845 30.37 -8.48 -0.12
N ASN A 846 31.53 -8.99 -0.50
CA ASN A 846 32.61 -8.22 -1.14
C ASN A 846 33.12 -7.02 -0.31
N ASN A 847 32.99 -7.07 1.02
CA ASN A 847 33.53 -6.02 1.89
C ASN A 847 34.91 -6.41 2.42
N SER A 848 35.77 -5.42 2.69
CA SER A 848 37.16 -5.62 3.10
C SER A 848 37.45 -5.02 4.48
N PRO A 849 38.20 -5.70 5.37
CA PRO A 849 38.68 -7.08 5.23
C PRO A 849 37.56 -8.12 5.46
N ASN A 850 36.51 -7.76 6.20
CA ASN A 850 35.44 -8.67 6.61
C ASN A 850 34.06 -8.12 6.21
N ASN A 851 33.12 -9.00 5.89
CA ASN A 851 31.72 -8.64 5.68
C ASN A 851 31.04 -8.28 7.00
N LEU A 852 31.31 -9.05 8.05
CA LEU A 852 30.79 -8.83 9.38
C LEU A 852 31.90 -8.96 10.44
N THR A 853 31.81 -8.16 11.48
CA THR A 853 32.59 -8.30 12.72
C THR A 853 31.68 -8.07 13.93
N ALA A 854 31.83 -8.88 14.98
CA ALA A 854 31.15 -8.72 16.26
C ALA A 854 32.15 -8.59 17.41
N GLY A 855 32.00 -7.55 18.24
CA GLY A 855 32.76 -7.35 19.46
C GLY A 855 32.28 -8.24 20.62
N SER A 856 33.02 -8.20 21.74
CA SER A 856 32.65 -8.93 22.96
C SER A 856 31.33 -8.40 23.54
N GLY A 857 30.35 -9.27 23.80
CA GLY A 857 29.01 -8.87 24.31
C GLY A 857 27.99 -8.57 23.21
N VAL A 858 28.33 -8.81 21.95
CA VAL A 858 27.45 -8.64 20.79
C VAL A 858 26.84 -9.96 20.37
N THR A 859 25.55 -9.96 20.07
CA THR A 859 24.85 -11.10 19.43
C THR A 859 24.48 -10.72 18.01
N VAL A 860 24.94 -11.51 17.04
CA VAL A 860 24.51 -11.40 15.64
C VAL A 860 23.67 -12.62 15.30
N THR A 861 22.48 -12.40 14.76
CA THR A 861 21.50 -13.45 14.46
C THR A 861 21.09 -13.39 13.00
N SER A 862 21.17 -14.53 12.32
CA SER A 862 20.49 -14.70 11.04
C SER A 862 19.04 -15.08 11.27
N LEU A 863 18.14 -14.40 10.57
CA LEU A 863 16.74 -14.77 10.45
C LEU A 863 16.44 -15.49 9.13
N GLY A 864 17.49 -15.90 8.40
CA GLY A 864 17.42 -16.68 7.17
C GLY A 864 17.53 -15.86 5.89
N PHE A 865 17.76 -16.57 4.79
CA PHE A 865 17.83 -16.07 3.42
C PHE A 865 18.92 -15.00 3.20
N ASN A 866 19.99 -15.01 3.97
CA ASN A 866 21.09 -14.07 3.77
C ASN A 866 22.12 -14.64 2.79
N LEU A 867 22.79 -13.78 2.03
CA LEU A 867 23.89 -14.18 1.15
C LEU A 867 25.16 -13.43 1.51
N SER A 868 26.26 -14.17 1.62
CA SER A 868 27.60 -13.60 1.79
C SER A 868 28.64 -14.45 1.09
N ASN A 869 29.67 -13.82 0.51
CA ASN A 869 30.84 -14.58 0.06
C ASN A 869 31.65 -15.14 1.24
N ASN A 870 31.48 -14.59 2.45
CA ASN A 870 32.04 -15.11 3.70
C ASN A 870 31.37 -14.45 4.92
N PHE A 871 30.66 -15.21 5.76
CA PHE A 871 30.05 -14.70 7.01
C PHE A 871 31.04 -14.48 8.16
N ASN A 872 32.34 -14.73 7.94
CA ASN A 872 33.42 -14.54 8.91
C ASN A 872 33.25 -15.32 10.23
N GLY A 873 32.38 -16.35 10.26
CA GLY A 873 32.08 -17.13 11.46
C GLY A 873 31.35 -16.34 12.57
N VAL A 874 30.80 -15.17 12.25
CA VAL A 874 30.18 -14.27 13.23
C VAL A 874 28.86 -14.81 13.80
N PHE A 875 28.15 -15.61 13.02
CA PHE A 875 26.99 -16.39 13.46
C PHE A 875 26.98 -17.74 12.75
N THR A 876 26.18 -18.69 13.24
CA THR A 876 25.96 -19.97 12.55
C THR A 876 24.91 -19.78 11.46
N PRO A 877 25.25 -19.92 10.16
CA PRO A 877 24.28 -19.75 9.09
C PRO A 877 23.15 -20.78 9.20
N LEU A 878 21.93 -20.36 8.91
CA LEU A 878 20.78 -21.24 8.77
C LEU A 878 20.87 -21.99 7.43
N GLY A 879 20.13 -23.09 7.26
CA GLY A 879 20.10 -23.83 5.98
C GLY A 879 19.60 -23.01 4.77
N THR A 880 18.95 -21.89 5.05
CA THR A 880 18.48 -20.90 4.06
C THR A 880 19.52 -19.82 3.73
N ASP A 881 20.61 -19.72 4.51
CA ASP A 881 21.67 -18.74 4.25
C ASP A 881 22.68 -19.31 3.24
N ILE A 882 23.14 -18.47 2.33
CA ILE A 882 23.99 -18.85 1.19
C ILE A 882 25.38 -18.27 1.38
N THR A 883 26.39 -19.16 1.39
CA THR A 883 27.80 -18.75 1.36
C THR A 883 28.35 -18.88 -0.06
N ALA A 884 28.28 -17.80 -0.84
CA ALA A 884 28.72 -17.77 -2.24
C ALA A 884 29.01 -16.34 -2.73
N PRO A 885 29.76 -16.18 -3.84
CA PRO A 885 29.88 -14.89 -4.51
C PRO A 885 28.49 -14.33 -4.87
N PRO A 886 28.21 -13.05 -4.60
CA PRO A 886 26.89 -12.47 -4.83
C PRO A 886 26.60 -12.17 -6.30
N LEU A 887 27.64 -12.11 -7.16
CA LEU A 887 27.55 -11.74 -8.58
C LEU A 887 26.73 -10.46 -8.83
N LEU A 888 27.09 -9.38 -8.12
CA LEU A 888 26.45 -8.07 -8.27
C LEU A 888 26.95 -7.34 -9.51
N ALA A 889 26.06 -6.67 -10.23
CA ALA A 889 26.40 -5.63 -11.20
C ALA A 889 27.01 -4.41 -10.48
N THR A 890 27.60 -3.48 -11.23
CA THR A 890 28.05 -2.18 -10.67
C THR A 890 26.87 -1.38 -10.11
N LEU A 891 27.12 -0.55 -9.10
CA LEU A 891 26.09 0.34 -8.56
C LEU A 891 25.65 1.31 -9.66
N ALA A 892 24.37 1.31 -10.01
CA ALA A 892 23.82 2.11 -11.08
C ALA A 892 22.34 2.45 -10.81
N ASN A 893 21.78 3.36 -11.61
CA ASN A 893 20.33 3.52 -11.67
C ASN A 893 19.74 2.34 -12.45
N ASN A 894 19.02 1.45 -11.78
CA ASN A 894 18.39 0.27 -12.39
C ASN A 894 16.85 0.41 -12.42
N GLY A 895 16.34 1.63 -12.64
CA GLY A 895 14.91 1.91 -12.78
C GLY A 895 14.20 2.34 -11.48
N GLY A 896 14.92 2.92 -10.52
CA GLY A 896 14.33 3.43 -9.27
C GLY A 896 14.91 4.77 -8.83
N ILE A 897 14.30 5.39 -7.81
CA ILE A 897 14.67 6.75 -7.34
C ILE A 897 16.09 6.77 -6.75
N THR A 898 16.58 5.64 -6.23
CA THR A 898 17.93 5.51 -5.66
C THR A 898 18.72 4.38 -6.35
N PRO A 899 20.05 4.54 -6.55
CA PRO A 899 20.87 3.53 -7.22
C PRO A 899 20.92 2.19 -6.48
N THR A 900 20.91 1.07 -7.20
CA THR A 900 20.96 -0.30 -6.64
C THR A 900 22.06 -1.13 -7.28
N HIS A 901 22.35 -2.29 -6.69
CA HIS A 901 23.11 -3.36 -7.34
C HIS A 901 22.14 -4.36 -7.95
N ALA A 902 22.07 -4.43 -9.29
CA ALA A 902 21.37 -5.53 -9.96
C ALA A 902 22.10 -6.86 -9.75
N LEU A 903 21.37 -7.96 -9.86
CA LEU A 903 21.90 -9.32 -9.79
C LEU A 903 22.28 -9.79 -11.19
N ASN A 904 23.55 -10.17 -11.40
CA ASN A 904 23.97 -10.75 -12.68
C ASN A 904 23.43 -12.19 -12.82
N ALA A 905 23.28 -12.63 -14.07
CA ALA A 905 22.90 -14.00 -14.40
C ALA A 905 23.76 -15.04 -13.64
N GLY A 906 23.10 -16.04 -13.09
CA GLY A 906 23.75 -17.10 -12.29
C GLY A 906 24.02 -16.73 -10.83
N SER A 907 23.62 -15.53 -10.37
CA SER A 907 23.65 -15.20 -8.94
C SER A 907 22.79 -16.17 -8.15
N GLN A 908 23.31 -16.64 -7.01
CA GLN A 908 22.56 -17.46 -6.07
C GLN A 908 21.61 -16.64 -5.19
N ALA A 909 21.47 -15.34 -5.43
CA ALA A 909 20.44 -14.53 -4.83
C ALA A 909 19.08 -14.67 -5.56
N LEU A 910 19.09 -15.07 -6.83
CA LEU A 910 17.92 -15.10 -7.72
C LEU A 910 16.85 -16.12 -7.29
N ASP A 911 15.65 -15.68 -6.95
CA ASP A 911 14.51 -16.45 -6.40
C ASP A 911 14.88 -17.31 -5.17
N ARG A 912 15.98 -16.95 -4.50
CA ARG A 912 16.49 -17.68 -3.34
C ARG A 912 16.14 -17.03 -2.01
N GLY A 913 15.45 -15.92 -2.05
CA GLY A 913 15.11 -15.08 -0.91
C GLY A 913 13.77 -15.38 -0.25
N ASN A 914 13.51 -14.55 0.76
CA ASN A 914 12.22 -14.40 1.42
C ASN A 914 12.08 -12.94 1.85
N SER A 915 11.31 -12.16 1.10
CA SER A 915 11.15 -10.72 1.33
C SER A 915 10.44 -10.39 2.63
N SER A 916 9.92 -11.41 3.32
CA SER A 916 9.30 -11.28 4.64
C SER A 916 8.03 -10.43 4.61
N GLY A 917 7.23 -10.61 3.55
CA GLY A 917 5.98 -9.86 3.31
C GLY A 917 6.20 -8.50 2.64
N SER A 918 7.44 -8.13 2.33
CA SER A 918 7.70 -6.95 1.49
C SER A 918 7.31 -7.28 0.05
N ILE A 919 6.39 -6.51 -0.53
CA ILE A 919 5.92 -6.73 -1.89
C ILE A 919 6.54 -5.79 -2.93
N ILE A 920 7.44 -4.91 -2.50
CA ILE A 920 8.24 -4.05 -3.39
C ILE A 920 9.72 -4.07 -3.01
N ASP A 921 10.60 -3.91 -3.99
CA ASP A 921 12.03 -3.74 -3.81
C ASP A 921 12.45 -2.28 -3.57
N GLN A 922 13.76 -2.02 -3.47
CA GLN A 922 14.28 -0.66 -3.27
C GLN A 922 13.79 0.35 -4.30
N ARG A 923 13.57 -0.09 -5.54
CA ARG A 923 13.15 0.77 -6.65
C ARG A 923 11.66 1.06 -6.62
N GLY A 924 10.92 0.34 -5.78
CA GLY A 924 9.45 0.35 -5.77
C GLY A 924 8.84 -0.64 -6.74
N LEU A 925 9.63 -1.54 -7.35
CA LEU A 925 9.13 -2.56 -8.26
C LEU A 925 8.61 -3.78 -7.49
N THR A 926 7.63 -4.48 -8.04
CA THR A 926 6.96 -5.61 -7.39
C THR A 926 7.92 -6.74 -7.07
N ARG A 927 7.66 -7.43 -5.94
CA ARG A 927 8.28 -8.69 -5.52
C ARG A 927 7.23 -9.58 -4.82
N PRO A 928 7.40 -10.91 -4.80
CA PRO A 928 8.37 -11.68 -5.57
C PRO A 928 8.06 -11.64 -7.07
N ILE A 929 9.09 -11.75 -7.91
CA ILE A 929 8.95 -12.04 -9.35
C ILE A 929 9.72 -13.32 -9.65
N ASP A 930 8.98 -14.39 -9.90
CA ASP A 930 9.56 -15.70 -10.16
C ASP A 930 10.21 -15.73 -11.56
N LEU A 931 11.52 -15.92 -11.62
CA LEU A 931 12.24 -16.03 -12.88
C LEU A 931 12.09 -17.41 -13.50
N VAL A 932 11.74 -17.44 -14.79
CA VAL A 932 11.56 -18.67 -15.54
C VAL A 932 12.85 -19.50 -15.54
N GLY A 933 12.75 -20.74 -15.06
CA GLY A 933 13.87 -21.69 -15.03
C GLY A 933 14.70 -21.65 -13.74
N ILE A 934 14.41 -20.74 -12.81
CA ILE A 934 14.97 -20.75 -11.45
C ILE A 934 13.90 -21.30 -10.49
N THR A 935 14.33 -22.12 -9.52
CA THR A 935 13.39 -22.72 -8.55
C THR A 935 13.39 -21.91 -7.26
N ASN A 936 12.21 -21.39 -6.93
CA ASN A 936 11.94 -20.68 -5.69
C ASN A 936 12.35 -21.51 -4.47
N THR A 937 13.04 -20.86 -3.53
CA THR A 937 13.37 -21.51 -2.24
C THR A 937 12.33 -21.25 -1.17
N SER A 938 11.63 -20.12 -1.28
CA SER A 938 10.61 -19.69 -0.34
C SER A 938 9.51 -18.92 -1.08
N ASP A 939 9.38 -17.60 -0.85
CA ASP A 939 8.31 -16.81 -1.47
C ASP A 939 8.59 -16.45 -2.93
N GLY A 940 9.80 -16.76 -3.43
CA GLY A 940 10.22 -16.46 -4.81
C GLY A 940 10.98 -15.15 -4.93
N SER A 941 11.12 -14.39 -3.85
CA SER A 941 11.86 -13.12 -3.90
C SER A 941 13.35 -13.35 -4.06
N ASP A 942 14.05 -12.31 -4.48
CA ASP A 942 15.50 -12.26 -4.46
C ASP A 942 16.06 -11.93 -3.08
N ILE A 943 17.27 -12.40 -2.82
CA ILE A 943 18.06 -11.96 -1.66
C ILE A 943 18.63 -10.56 -1.96
N GLY A 944 18.32 -9.58 -1.11
CA GLY A 944 18.91 -8.24 -1.15
C GLY A 944 17.94 -7.12 -1.47
N ALA A 945 18.48 -5.96 -1.85
CA ALA A 945 17.72 -4.73 -2.12
C ALA A 945 16.98 -4.72 -3.47
N PHE A 946 17.35 -5.61 -4.37
CA PHE A 946 16.93 -5.63 -5.76
C PHE A 946 16.14 -6.90 -6.04
N GLU A 947 14.99 -6.77 -6.70
CA GLU A 947 14.23 -7.89 -7.26
C GLU A 947 14.41 -7.94 -8.78
N ALA A 948 15.07 -8.95 -9.31
CA ALA A 948 15.16 -9.18 -10.74
C ALA A 948 13.76 -9.29 -11.32
N GLN A 949 13.42 -8.31 -12.14
CA GLN A 949 12.18 -8.38 -12.89
C GLN A 949 12.41 -9.36 -14.04
N THR A 950 11.37 -10.10 -14.41
CA THR A 950 11.33 -10.67 -15.75
C THR A 950 11.52 -9.51 -16.71
N ALA A 951 12.54 -9.58 -17.57
CA ALA A 951 12.66 -8.62 -18.66
C ALA A 951 11.28 -8.55 -19.32
N PRO A 952 10.73 -7.34 -19.59
CA PRO A 952 9.60 -7.24 -20.50
C PRO A 952 9.98 -8.10 -21.69
N VAL A 953 9.13 -9.05 -22.08
CA VAL A 953 9.43 -9.88 -23.24
C VAL A 953 9.71 -8.88 -24.35
N ALA A 954 10.96 -8.78 -24.79
CA ALA A 954 11.35 -7.86 -25.84
C ALA A 954 10.42 -8.17 -26.99
N ARG A 955 9.54 -7.22 -27.31
CA ARG A 955 8.45 -7.51 -28.22
C ARG A 955 9.06 -7.80 -29.56
N THR A 956 8.85 -9.02 -30.02
CA THR A 956 9.32 -9.39 -31.35
C THR A 956 8.50 -8.60 -32.36
N LEU A 957 9.15 -7.64 -33.02
CA LEU A 957 8.48 -6.84 -34.04
C LEU A 957 7.98 -7.74 -35.16
N PHE A 958 6.76 -7.45 -35.63
CA PHE A 958 6.10 -8.15 -36.72
C PHE A 958 5.79 -9.63 -36.40
N ASP A 959 5.63 -10.00 -35.13
CA ASP A 959 5.00 -11.25 -34.70
C ASP A 959 3.47 -11.11 -34.79
N PHE A 960 2.83 -11.68 -35.82
CA PHE A 960 1.38 -11.57 -36.02
C PHE A 960 0.61 -12.74 -35.41
N ASP A 961 1.26 -13.83 -34.99
CA ASP A 961 0.59 -15.01 -34.45
C ASP A 961 0.85 -15.29 -32.96
N GLY A 962 1.78 -14.55 -32.36
CA GLY A 962 2.10 -14.51 -30.93
C GLY A 962 3.05 -15.61 -30.49
N ASP A 963 3.95 -16.07 -31.36
CA ASP A 963 4.93 -17.11 -31.05
C ASP A 963 6.32 -16.57 -30.69
N LEU A 964 6.43 -15.25 -30.51
CA LEU A 964 7.64 -14.47 -30.22
C LEU A 964 8.68 -14.50 -31.34
N LYS A 965 8.26 -14.72 -32.59
CA LYS A 965 9.12 -14.65 -33.77
C LYS A 965 8.58 -13.65 -34.77
N THR A 966 9.48 -12.98 -35.46
CA THR A 966 9.14 -12.12 -36.59
C THR A 966 8.54 -13.00 -37.71
N ASP A 967 7.29 -12.73 -38.07
CA ASP A 967 6.63 -13.38 -39.19
C ASP A 967 7.09 -12.76 -40.52
N ILE A 968 7.32 -13.63 -41.50
CA ILE A 968 7.55 -13.18 -42.88
C ILE A 968 6.25 -12.56 -43.41
N SER A 969 6.26 -11.24 -43.59
CA SER A 969 5.05 -10.45 -43.82
C SER A 969 5.21 -9.42 -44.93
N VAL A 970 4.16 -9.27 -45.75
CA VAL A 970 4.11 -8.33 -46.88
C VAL A 970 2.78 -7.56 -46.90
N PHE A 971 2.87 -6.30 -47.32
CA PHE A 971 1.73 -5.50 -47.77
C PHE A 971 1.71 -5.49 -49.29
N ARG A 972 0.55 -5.83 -49.86
CA ARG A 972 0.28 -5.82 -51.31
C ARG A 972 -0.61 -4.62 -51.64
N PRO A 973 -0.06 -3.53 -52.20
CA PRO A 973 -0.84 -2.33 -52.48
C PRO A 973 -1.94 -2.56 -53.53
N ASN A 974 -1.66 -3.41 -54.53
CA ASN A 974 -2.52 -3.65 -55.70
C ASN A 974 -3.00 -5.11 -55.75
N GLY A 975 -3.64 -5.59 -54.67
CA GLY A 975 -4.26 -6.90 -54.64
C GLY A 975 -5.49 -6.98 -55.56
N ALA A 976 -5.98 -8.20 -55.80
CA ALA A 976 -7.08 -8.44 -56.74
C ALA A 976 -8.38 -7.71 -56.34
N ASN A 977 -8.55 -7.42 -55.04
CA ASN A 977 -9.73 -6.73 -54.51
C ASN A 977 -9.38 -5.52 -53.61
N GLY A 978 -8.21 -4.91 -53.79
CA GLY A 978 -7.72 -3.79 -52.96
C GLY A 978 -6.41 -4.12 -52.25
N ALA A 979 -6.05 -3.32 -51.25
CA ALA A 979 -4.82 -3.52 -50.51
C ALA A 979 -4.95 -4.73 -49.55
N GLU A 980 -3.96 -5.61 -49.58
CA GLU A 980 -3.96 -6.86 -48.81
C GLU A 980 -2.71 -6.97 -47.94
N TRP A 981 -2.85 -7.46 -46.72
CA TRP A 981 -1.76 -7.83 -45.83
C TRP A 981 -1.65 -9.35 -45.82
N TRP A 982 -0.42 -9.87 -45.91
CA TRP A 982 -0.15 -11.30 -45.93
C TRP A 982 1.01 -11.60 -44.99
N TRP A 983 0.90 -12.68 -44.21
CA TRP A 983 2.01 -13.18 -43.41
C TRP A 983 2.05 -14.70 -43.38
N LEU A 984 3.26 -15.22 -43.27
CA LEU A 984 3.57 -16.63 -43.10
C LEU A 984 3.89 -16.87 -41.63
N LYS A 985 3.00 -17.60 -40.95
CA LYS A 985 3.09 -17.93 -39.53
C LYS A 985 4.34 -18.73 -39.22
N SER A 986 5.25 -18.17 -38.43
CA SER A 986 6.43 -18.83 -37.85
C SER A 986 6.05 -20.09 -37.07
N SER A 987 4.91 -20.08 -36.36
CA SER A 987 4.50 -21.16 -35.46
C SER A 987 4.19 -22.50 -36.16
N ASN A 988 3.69 -22.45 -37.39
CA ASN A 988 3.21 -23.64 -38.12
C ASN A 988 3.39 -23.62 -39.64
N GLY A 989 3.95 -22.54 -40.20
CA GLY A 989 4.15 -22.37 -41.63
C GLY A 989 2.87 -22.10 -42.44
N GLY A 990 1.76 -21.79 -41.79
CA GLY A 990 0.49 -21.45 -42.44
C GLY A 990 0.43 -20.02 -42.95
N ASN A 991 -0.27 -19.79 -44.07
CA ASN A 991 -0.49 -18.45 -44.60
C ASN A 991 -1.73 -17.80 -43.97
N ALA A 992 -1.63 -16.51 -43.64
CA ALA A 992 -2.75 -15.66 -43.27
C ALA A 992 -2.78 -14.41 -44.16
N ALA A 993 -4.00 -13.88 -44.38
CA ALA A 993 -4.20 -12.68 -45.17
C ALA A 993 -5.44 -11.89 -44.72
N VAL A 994 -5.38 -10.57 -44.83
CA VAL A 994 -6.52 -9.68 -44.57
C VAL A 994 -6.56 -8.51 -45.56
N GLN A 995 -7.76 -8.06 -45.92
CA GLN A 995 -7.96 -6.86 -46.73
C GLN A 995 -8.23 -5.66 -45.84
N PHE A 996 -7.28 -4.73 -45.78
CA PHE A 996 -7.38 -3.54 -44.93
C PHE A 996 -6.51 -2.40 -45.47
N GLY A 997 -7.12 -1.25 -45.75
CA GLY A 997 -6.44 -0.04 -46.27
C GLY A 997 -6.48 0.11 -47.80
N ALA A 998 -5.64 1.00 -48.31
CA ALA A 998 -5.49 1.34 -49.72
C ALA A 998 -4.01 1.44 -50.15
N ALA A 999 -3.75 1.38 -51.45
CA ALA A 999 -2.40 1.38 -52.02
C ALA A 999 -1.53 2.61 -51.65
N THR A 1000 -2.17 3.73 -51.27
CA THR A 1000 -1.51 5.00 -50.93
C THR A 1000 -1.27 5.17 -49.43
N ASP A 1001 -1.73 4.24 -48.61
CA ASP A 1001 -1.59 4.34 -47.16
C ASP A 1001 -0.18 3.93 -46.71
N THR A 1002 0.29 4.54 -45.63
CA THR A 1002 1.61 4.26 -45.06
C THR A 1002 1.50 3.13 -44.05
N ILE A 1003 2.31 2.08 -44.18
CA ILE A 1003 2.38 0.96 -43.24
C ILE A 1003 2.76 1.47 -41.85
N ALA A 1004 2.02 1.02 -40.83
CA ALA A 1004 2.20 1.42 -39.44
C ALA A 1004 1.91 0.27 -38.44
N ALA A 1005 2.01 -0.99 -38.89
CA ALA A 1005 1.73 -2.18 -38.10
C ALA A 1005 2.65 -2.31 -36.86
N THR A 1006 2.05 -2.51 -35.69
CA THR A 1006 2.68 -2.71 -34.37
C THR A 1006 1.58 -3.08 -33.35
N ASP A 1007 1.92 -3.42 -32.12
CA ASP A 1007 0.96 -3.82 -31.06
C ASP A 1007 0.33 -2.59 -30.37
N PHE A 1008 -0.80 -2.08 -30.89
CA PHE A 1008 -1.53 -0.95 -30.32
C PHE A 1008 -2.48 -1.35 -29.19
N THR A 1009 -2.84 -2.63 -29.09
CA THR A 1009 -3.81 -3.11 -28.08
C THR A 1009 -3.13 -3.60 -26.81
N GLY A 1010 -1.85 -3.98 -26.90
CA GLY A 1010 -1.03 -4.54 -25.84
C GLY A 1010 -1.24 -6.04 -25.64
N ASP A 1011 -1.79 -6.74 -26.63
CA ASP A 1011 -2.08 -8.17 -26.55
C ASP A 1011 -0.86 -9.07 -26.83
N GLY A 1012 0.29 -8.45 -27.14
CA GLY A 1012 1.55 -9.12 -27.43
C GLY A 1012 1.69 -9.55 -28.89
N LYS A 1013 0.77 -9.16 -29.78
CA LYS A 1013 0.82 -9.44 -31.21
C LYS A 1013 0.83 -8.15 -32.02
N THR A 1014 1.36 -8.25 -33.23
CA THR A 1014 1.39 -7.13 -34.17
C THR A 1014 -0.02 -6.89 -34.72
N ASP A 1015 -0.59 -5.71 -34.47
CA ASP A 1015 -1.82 -5.28 -35.12
C ASP A 1015 -1.54 -4.84 -36.56
N VAL A 1016 -2.46 -5.16 -37.46
CA VAL A 1016 -2.42 -4.65 -38.83
C VAL A 1016 -2.87 -3.19 -38.81
N ALA A 1017 -1.95 -2.27 -39.10
CA ALA A 1017 -2.25 -0.85 -39.02
C ALA A 1017 -1.63 -0.03 -40.16
N PHE A 1018 -2.30 1.06 -40.52
CA PHE A 1018 -1.81 2.04 -41.48
C PHE A 1018 -2.17 3.47 -41.09
N TRP A 1019 -1.35 4.41 -41.56
CA TRP A 1019 -1.61 5.84 -41.47
C TRP A 1019 -1.96 6.39 -42.85
N LYS A 1020 -3.04 7.17 -42.94
CA LYS A 1020 -3.56 7.72 -44.19
C LYS A 1020 -3.04 9.14 -44.44
N PRO A 1021 -2.10 9.35 -45.39
CA PRO A 1021 -1.45 10.66 -45.55
C PRO A 1021 -2.39 11.80 -45.95
N SER A 1022 -3.48 11.48 -46.66
CA SER A 1022 -4.45 12.47 -47.13
C SER A 1022 -5.32 13.06 -46.01
N THR A 1023 -5.46 12.35 -44.88
CA THR A 1023 -6.34 12.77 -43.77
C THR A 1023 -5.64 12.86 -42.42
N GLY A 1024 -4.42 12.32 -42.27
CA GLY A 1024 -3.73 12.26 -40.97
C GLY A 1024 -4.38 11.27 -39.99
N GLN A 1025 -5.13 10.28 -40.50
CA GLN A 1025 -5.84 9.30 -39.66
C GLN A 1025 -5.08 7.98 -39.58
N TRP A 1026 -5.04 7.42 -38.39
CA TRP A 1026 -4.57 6.07 -38.11
C TRP A 1026 -5.75 5.10 -38.16
N PHE A 1027 -5.52 3.92 -38.70
CA PHE A 1027 -6.46 2.80 -38.73
C PHE A 1027 -5.74 1.58 -38.18
N VAL A 1028 -6.30 0.97 -37.14
CA VAL A 1028 -5.73 -0.19 -36.45
C VAL A 1028 -6.75 -1.31 -36.48
N LEU A 1029 -6.38 -2.43 -37.09
CA LEU A 1029 -7.14 -3.67 -37.10
C LEU A 1029 -6.57 -4.60 -36.02
N ARG A 1030 -7.39 -4.84 -35.01
CA ARG A 1030 -7.07 -5.55 -33.76
C ARG A 1030 -6.77 -7.02 -34.03
N SER A 1031 -5.67 -7.51 -33.49
CA SER A 1031 -5.20 -8.89 -33.66
C SER A 1031 -6.13 -9.91 -32.96
N GLU A 1032 -6.76 -9.51 -31.85
CA GLU A 1032 -7.54 -10.37 -30.98
C GLU A 1032 -8.92 -10.75 -31.54
N ASP A 1033 -9.54 -9.87 -32.34
CA ASP A 1033 -10.91 -10.04 -32.82
C ASP A 1033 -11.17 -9.58 -34.26
N PHE A 1034 -10.17 -9.02 -34.95
CA PHE A 1034 -10.28 -8.45 -36.31
C PHE A 1034 -11.30 -7.32 -36.46
N SER A 1035 -11.73 -6.68 -35.36
CA SER A 1035 -12.41 -5.39 -35.41
C SER A 1035 -11.38 -4.26 -35.61
N PHE A 1036 -11.81 -3.09 -36.08
CA PHE A 1036 -10.89 -1.95 -36.25
C PHE A 1036 -11.40 -0.69 -35.56
N PHE A 1037 -10.46 0.15 -35.15
CA PHE A 1037 -10.71 1.53 -34.72
C PHE A 1037 -9.83 2.50 -35.51
N ALA A 1038 -10.24 3.77 -35.53
CA ALA A 1038 -9.53 4.81 -36.25
C ALA A 1038 -9.57 6.13 -35.48
N PHE A 1039 -8.48 6.89 -35.53
CA PHE A 1039 -8.34 8.15 -34.82
C PHE A 1039 -7.45 9.15 -35.58
N PRO A 1040 -7.72 10.46 -35.50
CA PRO A 1040 -6.92 11.48 -36.18
C PRO A 1040 -5.69 11.87 -35.35
N PHE A 1041 -4.48 11.61 -35.86
CA PHE A 1041 -3.25 12.08 -35.24
C PHE A 1041 -2.15 12.31 -36.29
N GLY A 1042 -1.67 13.54 -36.38
CA GLY A 1042 -0.73 13.99 -37.41
C GLY A 1042 -1.40 14.72 -38.58
N SER A 1043 -0.57 15.18 -39.51
CA SER A 1043 -0.96 15.99 -40.68
C SER A 1043 -0.30 15.49 -41.95
N ASN A 1044 -0.83 15.86 -43.12
CA ASN A 1044 -0.21 15.54 -44.40
C ASN A 1044 1.25 16.06 -44.46
N GLY A 1045 2.18 15.19 -44.87
CA GLY A 1045 3.61 15.43 -44.90
C GLY A 1045 4.37 14.99 -43.65
N ASP A 1046 3.67 14.58 -42.59
CA ASP A 1046 4.29 13.93 -41.44
C ASP A 1046 4.73 12.49 -41.77
N VAL A 1047 5.75 12.01 -41.05
CA VAL A 1047 6.27 10.64 -41.15
C VAL A 1047 5.80 9.86 -39.92
N PRO A 1048 4.99 8.78 -40.06
CA PRO A 1048 4.57 7.96 -38.93
C PRO A 1048 5.73 7.11 -38.40
N VAL A 1049 5.84 7.02 -37.06
CA VAL A 1049 6.91 6.33 -36.35
C VAL A 1049 6.34 5.67 -35.07
N PRO A 1050 5.37 4.76 -35.17
CA PRO A 1050 4.74 4.21 -33.99
C PRO A 1050 5.70 3.30 -33.21
N ALA A 1051 5.72 3.42 -31.90
CA ALA A 1051 6.54 2.64 -30.96
C ALA A 1051 6.00 2.84 -29.53
N ASP A 1052 6.42 2.02 -28.57
CA ASP A 1052 6.05 2.18 -27.15
C ASP A 1052 6.98 3.20 -26.47
N TYR A 1053 6.58 4.47 -26.40
CA TYR A 1053 7.42 5.54 -25.83
C TYR A 1053 7.21 5.74 -24.33
N ASP A 1054 6.14 5.19 -23.75
CA ASP A 1054 5.82 5.36 -22.34
C ASP A 1054 6.06 4.11 -21.48
N GLY A 1055 6.32 2.97 -22.11
CA GLY A 1055 6.71 1.69 -21.52
C GLY A 1055 5.52 0.89 -20.98
N ASP A 1056 4.30 1.18 -21.44
CA ASP A 1056 3.10 0.50 -20.97
C ASP A 1056 2.82 -0.83 -21.69
N GLY A 1057 3.67 -1.22 -22.64
CA GLY A 1057 3.43 -2.35 -23.49
C GLY A 1057 2.31 -2.04 -24.47
N LYS A 1058 2.21 -0.84 -25.01
CA LYS A 1058 1.39 -0.55 -26.20
C LYS A 1058 2.16 0.39 -27.09
N ALA A 1059 1.97 0.25 -28.38
CA ALA A 1059 2.48 1.21 -29.32
C ALA A 1059 1.70 2.52 -29.21
N ASP A 1060 2.44 3.61 -29.13
CA ASP A 1060 1.93 4.97 -29.22
C ASP A 1060 1.86 5.41 -30.68
N ALA A 1061 0.85 6.22 -30.98
CA ALA A 1061 0.80 6.91 -32.26
C ALA A 1061 1.78 8.09 -32.22
N ALA A 1062 2.85 8.01 -33.02
CA ALA A 1062 3.82 9.09 -33.14
C ALA A 1062 4.08 9.50 -34.59
N VAL A 1063 4.35 10.78 -34.78
CA VAL A 1063 4.74 11.36 -36.06
C VAL A 1063 5.94 12.31 -35.91
N TYR A 1064 6.86 12.24 -36.87
CA TYR A 1064 7.89 13.27 -37.06
C TYR A 1064 7.44 14.21 -38.17
N ARG A 1065 7.46 15.52 -37.91
CA ARG A 1065 7.09 16.56 -38.88
C ARG A 1065 8.35 17.18 -39.48
N PRO A 1066 8.76 16.83 -40.72
CA PRO A 1066 9.99 17.36 -41.30
C PRO A 1066 9.98 18.87 -41.51
N GLY A 1067 8.80 19.47 -41.77
CA GLY A 1067 8.66 20.92 -41.92
C GLY A 1067 8.84 21.72 -40.62
N ALA A 1068 8.69 21.06 -39.46
CA ALA A 1068 8.82 21.68 -38.14
C ALA A 1068 9.98 21.10 -37.32
N LEU A 1069 10.68 20.09 -37.82
CA LEU A 1069 11.78 19.39 -37.12
C LEU A 1069 11.37 18.87 -35.74
N THR A 1070 10.11 18.47 -35.60
CA THR A 1070 9.46 18.21 -34.31
C THR A 1070 8.75 16.86 -34.33
N TRP A 1071 8.89 16.12 -33.24
CA TRP A 1071 8.16 14.90 -32.93
C TRP A 1071 6.88 15.22 -32.17
N PHE A 1072 5.81 14.51 -32.49
CA PHE A 1072 4.54 14.53 -31.77
C PHE A 1072 4.19 13.08 -31.42
N ILE A 1073 4.04 12.77 -30.14
CA ILE A 1073 3.85 11.40 -29.62
C ILE A 1073 2.59 11.40 -28.77
N SER A 1074 1.56 10.67 -29.19
CA SER A 1074 0.33 10.48 -28.43
C SER A 1074 0.43 9.20 -27.62
N LYS A 1075 0.64 9.34 -26.31
CA LYS A 1075 0.85 8.22 -25.38
C LYS A 1075 -0.42 7.42 -25.16
N SER A 1076 -0.31 6.11 -25.16
CA SER A 1076 -1.35 5.11 -24.88
C SER A 1076 -1.93 5.28 -23.47
N THR A 1077 -1.08 5.67 -22.50
CA THR A 1077 -1.49 6.02 -21.12
C THR A 1077 -2.15 7.39 -20.99
N GLY A 1078 -2.15 8.19 -22.06
CA GLY A 1078 -2.76 9.51 -22.14
C GLY A 1078 -1.75 10.66 -22.19
N GLY A 1079 -2.16 11.75 -22.86
CA GLY A 1079 -1.33 12.94 -23.08
C GLY A 1079 -0.59 12.93 -24.42
N THR A 1080 0.08 14.04 -24.75
CA THR A 1080 0.87 14.18 -25.98
C THR A 1080 2.18 14.88 -25.70
N ASP A 1081 3.29 14.23 -26.06
CA ASP A 1081 4.62 14.80 -25.96
C ASP A 1081 4.97 15.49 -27.30
N ILE A 1082 5.53 16.71 -27.19
CA ILE A 1082 5.96 17.52 -28.33
C ILE A 1082 7.43 17.83 -28.15
N VAL A 1083 8.28 17.27 -29.00
CA VAL A 1083 9.73 17.31 -28.83
C VAL A 1083 10.42 17.85 -30.09
N ALA A 1084 11.04 19.02 -29.98
CA ALA A 1084 11.86 19.58 -31.05
C ALA A 1084 13.21 18.86 -31.10
N PHE A 1085 13.34 17.87 -31.99
CA PHE A 1085 14.52 17.03 -32.11
C PHE A 1085 14.72 16.54 -33.55
N GLY A 1086 15.52 17.28 -34.32
CA GLY A 1086 15.86 16.95 -35.71
C GLY A 1086 16.38 18.14 -36.50
N ALA A 1087 16.84 17.86 -37.72
CA ALA A 1087 17.29 18.82 -38.72
C ALA A 1087 16.69 18.48 -40.10
N ALA A 1088 16.81 19.42 -41.05
CA ALA A 1088 16.26 19.25 -42.39
C ALA A 1088 16.93 18.05 -43.10
N GLY A 1089 16.11 17.11 -43.56
CA GLY A 1089 16.58 15.89 -44.23
C GLY A 1089 16.82 14.69 -43.30
N ASP A 1090 16.65 14.87 -41.98
CA ASP A 1090 16.74 13.80 -41.00
C ASP A 1090 15.64 12.75 -41.21
N LYS A 1091 16.00 11.49 -40.93
CA LYS A 1091 15.11 10.34 -40.98
C LYS A 1091 14.79 9.86 -39.56
N PRO A 1092 13.51 9.80 -39.17
CA PRO A 1092 13.14 9.44 -37.81
C PRO A 1092 13.16 7.92 -37.59
N ILE A 1093 13.71 7.52 -36.43
CA ILE A 1093 13.85 6.14 -35.96
C ILE A 1093 13.39 6.11 -34.50
N ALA A 1094 12.71 5.03 -34.10
CA ALA A 1094 12.29 4.83 -32.73
C ALA A 1094 12.55 3.38 -32.31
N THR A 1095 13.36 3.20 -31.28
CA THR A 1095 13.73 1.91 -30.67
C THR A 1095 14.44 2.19 -29.35
N ASP A 1096 14.51 1.21 -28.46
CA ASP A 1096 15.13 1.33 -27.14
C ASP A 1096 16.67 1.23 -27.22
N PHE A 1097 17.41 2.35 -27.26
CA PHE A 1097 18.88 2.36 -27.31
C PHE A 1097 19.54 2.37 -25.91
N ASP A 1098 18.78 2.55 -24.83
CA ASP A 1098 19.33 2.60 -23.47
C ASP A 1098 18.94 1.43 -22.56
N GLY A 1099 17.98 0.62 -23.00
CA GLY A 1099 17.51 -0.61 -22.38
C GLY A 1099 16.48 -0.37 -21.27
N ASP A 1100 15.79 0.77 -21.29
CA ASP A 1100 14.81 1.14 -20.26
C ASP A 1100 13.39 0.59 -20.53
N GLY A 1101 13.20 -0.13 -21.64
CA GLY A 1101 11.93 -0.69 -22.05
C GLY A 1101 11.03 0.30 -22.79
N LYS A 1102 11.51 1.50 -23.10
CA LYS A 1102 10.81 2.52 -23.88
C LYS A 1102 11.55 2.80 -25.18
N ALA A 1103 10.80 3.19 -26.20
CA ALA A 1103 11.38 3.64 -27.44
C ALA A 1103 12.04 5.02 -27.26
N ASP A 1104 13.31 5.12 -27.61
CA ASP A 1104 13.99 6.40 -27.73
C ASP A 1104 13.60 7.12 -29.02
N ILE A 1105 13.61 8.45 -29.00
CA ILE A 1105 13.55 9.22 -30.25
C ILE A 1105 14.95 9.34 -30.83
N ALA A 1106 15.11 8.97 -32.10
CA ALA A 1106 16.36 9.04 -32.81
C ALA A 1106 16.20 9.58 -34.23
N VAL A 1107 17.23 10.25 -34.73
CA VAL A 1107 17.31 10.68 -36.13
C VAL A 1107 18.60 10.21 -36.78
N PHE A 1108 18.46 9.61 -37.96
CA PHE A 1108 19.57 9.38 -38.88
C PHE A 1108 19.65 10.54 -39.86
N ARG A 1109 20.81 11.20 -39.91
CA ARG A 1109 21.10 12.31 -40.79
C ARG A 1109 22.05 11.84 -41.89
N PRO A 1110 21.56 11.58 -43.11
CA PRO A 1110 22.41 11.06 -44.18
C PRO A 1110 23.50 12.05 -44.64
N ASN A 1111 23.20 13.35 -44.55
CA ASN A 1111 24.07 14.44 -45.03
C ASN A 1111 24.46 15.37 -43.87
N GLY A 1112 25.12 14.83 -42.85
CA GLY A 1112 25.69 15.61 -41.75
C GLY A 1112 26.93 16.42 -42.18
N ALA A 1113 27.46 17.24 -41.28
CA ALA A 1113 28.60 18.11 -41.60
C ALA A 1113 29.87 17.33 -41.94
N ASN A 1114 30.00 16.11 -41.41
CA ASN A 1114 31.20 15.27 -41.53
C ASN A 1114 30.88 13.83 -42.00
N GLY A 1115 29.73 13.61 -42.64
CA GLY A 1115 29.26 12.26 -43.03
C GLY A 1115 27.88 11.95 -42.46
N ALA A 1116 27.48 10.69 -42.47
CA ALA A 1116 26.20 10.31 -41.88
C ALA A 1116 26.29 10.31 -40.35
N GLU A 1117 25.33 10.94 -39.70
CA GLU A 1117 25.28 11.12 -38.25
C GLU A 1117 24.03 10.48 -37.65
N TRP A 1118 24.17 9.94 -36.46
CA TRP A 1118 23.08 9.46 -35.63
C TRP A 1118 22.96 10.37 -34.41
N TRP A 1119 21.72 10.74 -34.08
CA TRP A 1119 21.40 11.53 -32.89
C TRP A 1119 20.25 10.84 -32.17
N ILE A 1120 20.48 10.45 -30.92
CA ILE A 1120 19.57 9.65 -30.11
C ILE A 1120 19.32 10.40 -28.82
N ARG A 1121 18.05 10.60 -28.45
CA ARG A 1121 17.67 11.18 -27.17
C ARG A 1121 17.02 10.09 -26.32
N ARG A 1122 17.73 9.72 -25.26
CA ARG A 1122 17.43 8.60 -24.37
C ARG A 1122 16.22 8.85 -23.48
N SER A 1123 15.28 7.93 -23.38
CA SER A 1123 14.08 7.98 -22.52
C SER A 1123 14.46 7.94 -21.05
N GLY A 1124 15.44 7.12 -20.66
CA GLY A 1124 15.74 6.85 -19.25
C GLY A 1124 16.33 8.03 -18.49
N ASN A 1125 16.98 8.97 -19.17
CA ASN A 1125 17.64 10.13 -18.53
C ASN A 1125 17.63 11.42 -19.36
N LEU A 1126 16.95 11.44 -20.51
CA LEU A 1126 16.85 12.57 -21.43
C LEU A 1126 18.20 13.06 -22.01
N SER A 1127 19.29 12.31 -21.82
CA SER A 1127 20.60 12.64 -22.42
C SER A 1127 20.59 12.41 -23.92
N VAL A 1128 21.40 13.18 -24.63
CA VAL A 1128 21.56 13.06 -26.09
C VAL A 1128 22.89 12.38 -26.40
N PHE A 1129 22.84 11.27 -27.10
CA PHE A 1129 23.99 10.59 -27.69
C PHE A 1129 24.07 10.90 -29.17
N ALA A 1130 25.26 11.23 -29.67
CA ALA A 1130 25.49 11.49 -31.09
C ALA A 1130 26.76 10.80 -31.56
N THR A 1131 26.72 10.18 -32.74
CA THR A 1131 27.86 9.48 -33.33
C THR A 1131 27.87 9.58 -34.86
N GLN A 1132 29.06 9.51 -35.46
CA GLN A 1132 29.22 9.43 -36.91
C GLN A 1132 29.40 7.98 -37.32
N PHE A 1133 28.42 7.44 -38.06
CA PHE A 1133 28.44 6.05 -38.48
C PHE A 1133 27.61 5.85 -39.75
N GLY A 1134 28.29 5.55 -40.87
CA GLY A 1134 27.69 5.31 -42.18
C GLY A 1134 27.94 6.40 -43.22
N SER A 1135 27.20 6.31 -44.32
CA SER A 1135 27.25 7.23 -45.47
C SER A 1135 25.85 7.61 -45.94
N SER A 1136 25.74 8.63 -46.80
CA SER A 1136 24.45 9.21 -47.22
C SER A 1136 23.55 8.26 -48.02
N THR A 1137 24.10 7.17 -48.57
CA THR A 1137 23.35 6.15 -49.32
C THR A 1137 22.98 4.92 -48.50
N ASP A 1138 23.47 4.84 -47.26
CA ASP A 1138 23.22 3.69 -46.38
C ASP A 1138 21.79 3.74 -45.83
N LYS A 1139 21.26 2.56 -45.48
CA LYS A 1139 19.92 2.37 -44.94
C LYS A 1139 20.00 2.09 -43.45
N ALA A 1140 19.31 2.88 -42.64
CA ALA A 1140 19.32 2.72 -41.19
C ALA A 1140 18.47 1.51 -40.77
N VAL A 1141 19.07 0.60 -40.00
CA VAL A 1141 18.50 -0.69 -39.58
C VAL A 1141 18.77 -0.95 -38.10
N ALA A 1142 18.72 0.09 -37.27
CA ALA A 1142 18.99 -0.02 -35.84
C ALA A 1142 18.06 -1.02 -35.15
N ALA A 1143 18.63 -1.91 -34.35
CA ALA A 1143 17.97 -2.98 -33.60
C ALA A 1143 19.01 -3.67 -32.69
N ASP A 1144 18.59 -4.54 -31.75
CA ASP A 1144 19.53 -5.28 -30.89
C ASP A 1144 20.09 -6.52 -31.62
N TYR A 1145 21.30 -6.40 -32.20
CA TYR A 1145 21.98 -7.50 -32.89
C TYR A 1145 22.91 -8.29 -31.97
N THR A 1146 23.22 -7.76 -30.78
CA THR A 1146 24.14 -8.39 -29.83
C THR A 1146 23.42 -9.22 -28.76
N GLY A 1147 22.14 -8.93 -28.51
CA GLY A 1147 21.29 -9.53 -27.48
C GLY A 1147 21.57 -8.97 -26.09
N ASP A 1148 22.00 -7.71 -26.00
CA ASP A 1148 22.28 -7.05 -24.72
C ASP A 1148 21.06 -6.31 -24.14
N GLY A 1149 19.93 -6.36 -24.84
CA GLY A 1149 18.68 -5.70 -24.48
C GLY A 1149 18.63 -4.23 -24.94
N LYS A 1150 19.58 -3.78 -25.77
CA LYS A 1150 19.62 -2.42 -26.32
C LYS A 1150 19.73 -2.45 -27.83
N ALA A 1151 19.08 -1.50 -28.48
CA ALA A 1151 19.27 -1.31 -29.91
C ALA A 1151 20.70 -0.84 -30.22
N ASP A 1152 21.33 -1.51 -31.18
CA ASP A 1152 22.59 -1.09 -31.77
C ASP A 1152 22.35 -0.04 -32.87
N VAL A 1153 23.29 0.90 -32.98
CA VAL A 1153 23.33 1.79 -34.15
C VAL A 1153 23.81 0.97 -35.35
N ALA A 1154 22.97 0.80 -36.36
CA ALA A 1154 23.29 -0.08 -37.49
C ALA A 1154 22.80 0.47 -38.84
N PHE A 1155 23.56 0.15 -39.90
CA PHE A 1155 23.15 0.44 -41.27
C PHE A 1155 23.45 -0.72 -42.24
N TRP A 1156 22.64 -0.84 -43.28
CA TRP A 1156 22.87 -1.70 -44.45
C TRP A 1156 23.29 -0.87 -45.65
N ARG A 1157 24.33 -1.31 -46.36
CA ARG A 1157 24.87 -0.62 -47.54
C ARG A 1157 24.37 -1.24 -48.85
N PRO A 1158 23.50 -0.56 -49.62
CA PRO A 1158 22.93 -1.13 -50.84
C PRO A 1158 23.95 -1.46 -51.94
N SER A 1159 25.03 -0.68 -52.03
CA SER A 1159 26.05 -0.85 -53.08
C SER A 1159 26.91 -2.12 -52.90
N THR A 1160 26.98 -2.65 -51.68
CA THR A 1160 27.84 -3.80 -51.36
C THR A 1160 27.10 -4.96 -50.67
N GLY A 1161 25.85 -4.77 -50.23
CA GLY A 1161 25.11 -5.75 -49.44
C GLY A 1161 25.73 -6.01 -48.05
N GLN A 1162 26.41 -5.03 -47.47
CA GLN A 1162 27.11 -5.16 -46.18
C GLN A 1162 26.27 -4.58 -45.06
N TRP A 1163 26.20 -5.29 -43.93
CA TRP A 1163 25.66 -4.80 -42.66
C TRP A 1163 26.80 -4.28 -41.79
N TYR A 1164 26.58 -3.18 -41.10
CA TYR A 1164 27.50 -2.59 -40.14
C TYR A 1164 26.76 -2.32 -38.84
N ILE A 1165 27.24 -2.91 -37.74
CA ILE A 1165 26.62 -2.85 -36.42
C ILE A 1165 27.62 -2.19 -35.47
N LEU A 1166 27.27 -1.04 -34.93
CA LEU A 1166 28.00 -0.35 -33.86
C LEU A 1166 27.39 -0.75 -32.53
N ARG A 1167 28.18 -1.50 -31.76
CA ARG A 1167 27.81 -2.16 -30.53
C ARG A 1167 27.45 -1.17 -29.43
N SER A 1168 26.27 -1.35 -28.82
CA SER A 1168 25.77 -0.57 -27.70
C SER A 1168 26.66 -0.68 -26.44
N GLU A 1169 27.37 -1.81 -26.26
CA GLU A 1169 28.09 -2.11 -25.02
C GLU A 1169 29.42 -1.35 -24.89
N ASP A 1170 30.10 -1.12 -26.02
CA ASP A 1170 31.48 -0.59 -26.04
C ASP A 1170 31.81 0.36 -27.21
N LEU A 1171 30.85 0.65 -28.11
CA LEU A 1171 31.03 1.47 -29.32
C LEU A 1171 32.07 0.93 -30.31
N SER A 1172 32.48 -0.34 -30.20
CA SER A 1172 33.17 -1.04 -31.29
C SER A 1172 32.18 -1.42 -32.40
N PHE A 1173 32.65 -1.75 -33.60
CA PHE A 1173 31.76 -2.20 -34.67
C PHE A 1173 32.27 -3.45 -35.37
N PHE A 1174 31.33 -4.23 -35.90
CA PHE A 1174 31.60 -5.33 -36.81
C PHE A 1174 30.75 -5.18 -38.08
N ALA A 1175 31.21 -5.84 -39.16
CA ALA A 1175 30.53 -5.80 -40.44
C ALA A 1175 30.60 -7.15 -41.14
N PHE A 1176 29.54 -7.48 -41.89
CA PHE A 1176 29.46 -8.75 -42.62
C PHE A 1176 28.60 -8.61 -43.89
N PRO A 1177 28.92 -9.34 -44.97
CA PRO A 1177 28.15 -9.31 -46.20
C PRO A 1177 26.92 -10.22 -46.10
N PHE A 1178 25.73 -9.64 -46.14
CA PHE A 1178 24.48 -10.40 -46.22
C PHE A 1178 23.44 -9.65 -47.06
N GLY A 1179 23.17 -10.19 -48.25
CA GLY A 1179 22.30 -9.60 -49.27
C GLY A 1179 23.06 -9.18 -50.54
N SER A 1180 22.34 -8.61 -51.50
CA SER A 1180 22.86 -8.17 -52.79
C SER A 1180 22.24 -6.83 -53.21
N ASN A 1181 22.86 -6.17 -54.19
CA ASN A 1181 22.31 -4.93 -54.75
C ASN A 1181 20.90 -5.19 -55.32
N GLY A 1182 19.93 -4.37 -54.91
CA GLY A 1182 18.52 -4.51 -55.25
C GLY A 1182 17.68 -5.27 -54.22
N ASP A 1183 18.30 -5.89 -53.22
CA ASP A 1183 17.57 -6.44 -52.07
C ASP A 1183 17.13 -5.32 -51.11
N LEU A 1184 16.08 -5.57 -50.32
CA LEU A 1184 15.55 -4.66 -49.29
C LEU A 1184 15.86 -5.24 -47.90
N PRO A 1185 16.53 -4.51 -46.99
CA PRO A 1185 16.76 -5.00 -45.63
C PRO A 1185 15.44 -5.09 -44.84
N VAL A 1186 15.29 -6.17 -44.08
CA VAL A 1186 14.08 -6.54 -43.31
C VAL A 1186 14.47 -7.14 -41.96
N PRO A 1187 15.22 -6.39 -41.11
CA PRO A 1187 15.69 -6.91 -39.82
C PRO A 1187 14.51 -7.36 -38.93
N GLY A 1188 14.71 -8.43 -38.16
CA GLY A 1188 13.73 -8.99 -37.22
C GLY A 1188 14.27 -10.26 -36.57
N ASP A 1189 13.64 -10.74 -35.50
CA ASP A 1189 14.04 -11.96 -34.78
C ASP A 1189 13.27 -13.17 -35.35
N TYR A 1190 13.81 -13.81 -36.39
CA TYR A 1190 13.11 -14.87 -37.12
C TYR A 1190 13.32 -16.26 -36.50
N ASP A 1191 14.12 -16.40 -35.45
CA ASP A 1191 14.26 -17.67 -34.71
C ASP A 1191 13.78 -17.63 -33.25
N GLY A 1192 13.49 -16.45 -32.71
CA GLY A 1192 12.90 -16.21 -31.39
C GLY A 1192 13.92 -16.28 -30.26
N ASP A 1193 15.18 -15.96 -30.54
CA ASP A 1193 16.26 -16.00 -29.54
C ASP A 1193 16.46 -14.68 -28.77
N GLY A 1194 15.63 -13.68 -29.07
CA GLY A 1194 15.69 -12.34 -28.50
C GLY A 1194 16.74 -11.45 -29.16
N LYS A 1195 17.36 -11.89 -30.26
CA LYS A 1195 18.28 -11.07 -31.06
C LYS A 1195 17.69 -10.77 -32.42
N THR A 1196 18.02 -9.60 -32.94
CA THR A 1196 17.63 -9.24 -34.30
C THR A 1196 18.53 -9.95 -35.31
N ASP A 1197 17.92 -10.62 -36.28
CA ASP A 1197 18.61 -11.23 -37.41
C ASP A 1197 18.76 -10.25 -38.56
N ALA A 1198 19.94 -10.27 -39.18
CA ALA A 1198 20.14 -9.61 -40.46
C ALA A 1198 19.39 -10.36 -41.56
N ALA A 1199 18.41 -9.71 -42.18
CA ALA A 1199 17.59 -10.31 -43.21
C ALA A 1199 17.32 -9.37 -44.39
N VAL A 1200 17.13 -9.93 -45.58
CA VAL A 1200 16.82 -9.20 -46.81
C VAL A 1200 15.68 -9.85 -47.60
N PHE A 1201 14.81 -9.03 -48.19
CA PHE A 1201 13.81 -9.43 -49.17
C PHE A 1201 14.29 -9.07 -50.57
N ARG A 1202 14.29 -10.05 -51.48
CA ARG A 1202 14.64 -9.87 -52.89
C ARG A 1202 13.38 -9.68 -53.74
N PRO A 1203 13.09 -8.46 -54.23
CA PRO A 1203 11.85 -8.20 -54.96
C PRO A 1203 11.78 -8.87 -56.34
N SER A 1204 12.93 -9.18 -56.95
CA SER A 1204 12.99 -9.75 -58.30
C SER A 1204 12.41 -11.17 -58.41
N ASN A 1205 12.33 -11.90 -57.30
CA ASN A 1205 11.78 -13.26 -57.24
C ASN A 1205 10.98 -13.55 -55.96
N SER A 1206 10.64 -12.52 -55.19
CA SER A 1206 9.88 -12.61 -53.93
C SER A 1206 10.49 -13.60 -52.93
N THR A 1207 11.81 -13.59 -52.76
CA THR A 1207 12.53 -14.48 -51.84
C THR A 1207 13.08 -13.72 -50.64
N TRP A 1208 12.83 -14.24 -49.45
CA TRP A 1208 13.38 -13.80 -48.17
C TRP A 1208 14.62 -14.60 -47.82
N PHE A 1209 15.64 -13.91 -47.31
CA PHE A 1209 16.85 -14.49 -46.76
C PHE A 1209 17.04 -13.92 -45.36
N ALA A 1210 17.10 -14.76 -44.32
CA ALA A 1210 17.39 -14.32 -42.96
C ALA A 1210 18.59 -15.09 -42.41
N GLN A 1211 19.60 -14.38 -41.91
CA GLN A 1211 20.75 -14.97 -41.24
C GLN A 1211 20.42 -15.13 -39.76
N ARG A 1212 19.72 -16.21 -39.43
CA ARG A 1212 19.22 -16.44 -38.07
C ARG A 1212 20.35 -16.72 -37.09
N SER A 1213 20.38 -15.96 -36.01
CA SER A 1213 21.42 -15.89 -34.98
C SER A 1213 21.77 -17.26 -34.39
N THR A 1214 20.77 -18.13 -34.17
CA THR A 1214 20.93 -19.46 -33.57
C THR A 1214 20.44 -20.61 -34.46
N ALA A 1215 19.61 -20.33 -35.47
CA ALA A 1215 18.99 -21.34 -36.33
C ALA A 1215 19.54 -21.39 -37.77
N GLY A 1216 20.60 -20.66 -38.10
CA GLY A 1216 21.22 -20.65 -39.42
C GLY A 1216 20.35 -19.99 -40.51
N ILE A 1217 20.81 -20.04 -41.77
CA ILE A 1217 20.16 -19.27 -42.86
C ILE A 1217 18.78 -19.82 -43.21
N LEU A 1218 17.77 -18.95 -43.17
CA LEU A 1218 16.44 -19.17 -43.73
C LEU A 1218 16.41 -18.65 -45.19
N ILE A 1219 15.87 -19.46 -46.10
CA ILE A 1219 15.54 -19.06 -47.48
C ILE A 1219 14.09 -19.42 -47.74
N GLN A 1220 13.23 -18.41 -47.89
CA GLN A 1220 11.79 -18.61 -48.01
C GLN A 1220 11.22 -17.77 -49.14
N GLN A 1221 10.59 -18.41 -50.12
CA GLN A 1221 9.84 -17.69 -51.14
C GLN A 1221 8.44 -17.34 -50.60
N PHE A 1222 8.13 -16.05 -50.51
CA PHE A 1222 6.84 -15.56 -50.02
C PHE A 1222 6.57 -14.13 -50.52
N GLY A 1223 5.34 -13.90 -51.00
CA GLY A 1223 4.91 -12.65 -51.63
C GLY A 1223 4.82 -12.73 -53.16
N ALA A 1224 4.47 -11.61 -53.78
CA ALA A 1224 4.29 -11.41 -55.21
C ALA A 1224 5.05 -10.17 -55.71
N THR A 1225 5.13 -9.98 -57.03
CA THR A 1225 5.75 -8.79 -57.62
C THR A 1225 4.98 -7.53 -57.23
N GLY A 1226 5.69 -6.56 -56.64
CA GLY A 1226 5.11 -5.29 -56.17
C GLY A 1226 4.70 -5.29 -54.69
N ASP A 1227 4.83 -6.42 -54.00
CA ASP A 1227 4.64 -6.49 -52.54
C ASP A 1227 5.76 -5.73 -51.81
N VAL A 1228 5.40 -5.07 -50.71
CA VAL A 1228 6.32 -4.34 -49.82
C VAL A 1228 6.49 -5.17 -48.55
N PRO A 1229 7.71 -5.56 -48.14
CA PRO A 1229 7.91 -6.28 -46.89
C PRO A 1229 7.58 -5.37 -45.70
N VAL A 1230 6.76 -5.83 -44.76
CA VAL A 1230 6.31 -5.02 -43.62
C VAL A 1230 7.49 -4.55 -42.75
N PRO A 1231 8.46 -5.41 -42.37
CA PRO A 1231 9.63 -4.95 -41.62
C PRO A 1231 10.45 -3.89 -42.36
N GLY A 1232 10.52 -4.00 -43.70
CA GLY A 1232 11.25 -3.08 -44.55
C GLY A 1232 10.65 -1.67 -44.62
N ALA A 1233 9.39 -1.49 -44.22
CA ALA A 1233 8.74 -0.18 -44.18
C ALA A 1233 9.28 0.73 -43.05
N TYR A 1234 9.93 0.14 -42.04
CA TYR A 1234 10.50 0.82 -40.89
C TYR A 1234 11.98 1.21 -41.09
N VAL A 1235 12.62 0.65 -42.12
CA VAL A 1235 13.97 1.02 -42.54
C VAL A 1235 13.98 2.43 -43.15
N ARG A 1236 15.02 3.21 -42.84
CA ARG A 1236 15.13 4.62 -43.24
C ARG A 1236 16.24 4.94 -44.23
#